data_AF-A0A3A4PN23-F1
#
_entry.id   AF-A0A3A4PN23-F1
#
_cell.length_a   1.000
_cell.length_b   1.000
_cell.length_c   1.000
_cell.angle_alpha   90.00
_cell.angle_beta   90.00
_cell.angle_gamma   90.00
#
_symmetry.space_group_name_H-M   'P 1'
#
loop_
_entity.id
_entity.type
_entity.pdbx_description
1 polymer ?
#
loop_
_entity_poly.entity_id
_entity_poly.type
_entity_poly.pdbx_seq_one_letter_code
_entity_poly.pdbx_strand_id
1 'polypeptide(L)'
;MRLGRIFRIRDHRAPVTLVLCFFMAFAFAAMASFPAVAGAGGGNDSTPQAAAGESVGVADTSSSGILWFYVRASVAGPGGFVAPHYKEYWIFEFANVYIYPDPGYRIASICDNGRFVEISNPYRIHMFRNHNVVVTFARDEFTVTASAPGGGGTVSPASQKVYSGHTAAIDIKPDPGYRTQSITDNGAPKPVTDPYYINNVDGDHNVVVTFTPDTFTVDASVSGGNGTVAPPTQTVALGGTASITITPDGSYQTATITDNGVSMPISSPYVINNVAEDHDVVVTFRQSDWMVAASVIGGNGTVSPATQFIVDGNPATVTITPDADYHTEDILDNNVSMPIVNPFSYTIPSVTENHSVVVLFAADTYTVDASVEGGYGTVGPPTQTVAYEGTAAVNIYPQTGYHIADISDNGESQTISNPYVINNVAEDHNVVVTFAPDEFAVDAYAYGSGSVSPPSQTVMYDHTAAIDIYPAAGDVISGIYDNGVPRPIADPYYIENVTSNHEVLVTFTHGEQPVWYLAEGSTAWGFSTYITIENPGTENLNATLTYMKTDTTEQEQTVGLPPLSQATVNPAALLGEADFSTRVTCLEGKTIAVDRTMYWTGPGAPSPEGHNSVGVTAPENTWYLPEGSSDWGFESWVLVQNPGDNDALVTLTYMIQGADPVAVERTVPAHSRMNFSMVDDIGVADASVMVTSAVPVIAERSMYRNNRREGHCSIGAAAPANTFYLAEGTTAWGFTTFLLLQNPGNDAADVTITYMTPEGPKAQPPFTLPPRSRWTIRLNDVPDIANTDVSTMVQANAPIVAERAMYWGGGTPLGEACQASIGLDSPHAVFYMPDGQTSEGRETYTLVQNPNDTAVRVVVSYLEANGAGQSSFVMDIPAGSRVTFTMADTLPSVRAAVKVTCLTAGKGILVERSMYWNNRGAGIESIGAYSD
;
A
#
# COMPACT_ATOMS: atom_id res chain seq x y z
N MET A 1 -42.76 -27.18 -0.92
CA MET A 1 -43.28 -28.55 -1.13
C MET A 1 -43.16 -29.36 0.17
N ARG A 2 -43.49 -30.67 0.16
CA ARG A 2 -43.34 -31.69 1.22
C ARG A 2 -41.98 -31.63 1.97
N LEU A 3 -41.75 -32.13 3.20
CA LEU A 3 -42.52 -32.76 4.33
C LEU A 3 -41.68 -32.45 5.63
N GLY A 4 -42.07 -32.48 6.91
CA GLY A 4 -42.70 -33.53 7.76
C GLY A 4 -41.70 -34.65 8.18
N ARG A 5 -41.60 -35.17 9.43
CA ARG A 5 -42.09 -34.83 10.80
C ARG A 5 -41.52 -35.88 11.84
N ILE A 6 -41.97 -35.85 13.12
CA ILE A 6 -41.82 -36.90 14.21
C ILE A 6 -40.41 -36.94 14.88
N PHE A 7 -40.16 -37.21 16.19
CA PHE A 7 -40.92 -37.57 17.43
C PHE A 7 -40.32 -36.77 18.66
N ARG A 8 -40.66 -36.78 19.97
CA ARG A 8 -41.43 -37.60 20.97
C ARG A 8 -40.70 -38.89 21.47
N ILE A 9 -40.82 -39.43 22.71
CA ILE A 9 -41.54 -39.24 24.02
C ILE A 9 -40.54 -39.70 25.14
N ARG A 10 -40.37 -39.25 26.41
CA ARG A 10 -41.01 -38.33 27.41
C ARG A 10 -41.97 -38.93 28.47
N ASP A 11 -41.41 -39.51 29.54
CA ASP A 11 -42.07 -40.13 30.74
C ASP A 11 -41.98 -39.22 32.01
N HIS A 12 -42.65 -39.41 33.17
CA HIS A 12 -43.84 -40.22 33.56
C HIS A 12 -44.48 -39.69 34.88
N ARG A 13 -45.81 -39.87 35.09
CA ARG A 13 -46.63 -39.89 36.35
C ARG A 13 -46.57 -38.69 37.33
N ALA A 14 -47.65 -38.04 37.81
CA ALA A 14 -49.02 -38.40 38.32
C ALA A 14 -49.09 -38.54 39.86
N PRO A 15 -50.16 -38.01 40.52
CA PRO A 15 -51.34 -38.82 40.83
C PRO A 15 -52.72 -38.12 40.62
N VAL A 16 -53.83 -38.86 40.84
CA VAL A 16 -55.24 -38.42 40.71
C VAL A 16 -56.14 -39.15 41.73
N THR A 17 -57.01 -38.42 42.45
CA THR A 17 -58.15 -38.91 43.27
C THR A 17 -59.17 -37.73 43.34
N LEU A 18 -60.49 -37.78 43.05
CA LEU A 18 -61.60 -38.75 43.15
C LEU A 18 -62.39 -38.66 44.49
N VAL A 19 -63.71 -38.95 44.46
CA VAL A 19 -64.72 -38.92 45.56
C VAL A 19 -65.25 -37.51 45.90
N LEU A 20 -66.49 -37.25 46.34
CA LEU A 20 -67.88 -37.67 46.03
C LEU A 20 -68.82 -36.83 46.96
N CYS A 21 -70.16 -36.82 46.74
CA CYS A 21 -71.19 -36.32 47.69
C CYS A 21 -71.23 -34.77 47.96
N PHE A 22 -72.36 -34.11 48.31
CA PHE A 22 -73.82 -34.34 48.15
C PHE A 22 -74.60 -33.02 48.46
N PHE A 23 -75.86 -32.88 48.01
CA PHE A 23 -76.79 -31.72 48.24
C PHE A 23 -76.35 -30.39 47.54
N MET A 24 -77.14 -29.30 47.39
CA MET A 24 -78.57 -28.91 47.58
C MET A 24 -78.84 -27.67 46.66
N ALA A 25 -80.01 -27.25 46.14
CA ALA A 25 -81.46 -27.47 46.40
C ALA A 25 -82.02 -26.72 47.64
N PHE A 26 -83.17 -26.01 47.64
CA PHE A 26 -84.22 -25.64 46.66
C PHE A 26 -84.61 -24.15 46.89
N ALA A 27 -85.16 -23.31 46.00
CA ALA A 27 -85.90 -23.42 44.73
C ALA A 27 -87.42 -23.71 44.84
N PHE A 28 -88.29 -22.68 44.75
CA PHE A 28 -89.77 -22.82 44.80
C PHE A 28 -90.59 -21.98 43.79
N ALA A 29 -90.18 -22.01 42.51
CA ALA A 29 -91.02 -21.77 41.32
C ALA A 29 -90.33 -22.44 40.11
N ALA A 30 -91.02 -22.65 38.98
CA ALA A 30 -90.57 -23.61 37.95
C ALA A 30 -90.71 -23.14 36.49
N MET A 31 -89.94 -23.81 35.61
CA MET A 31 -90.02 -23.83 34.12
C MET A 31 -89.59 -22.54 33.38
N ALA A 32 -88.99 -22.57 32.17
CA ALA A 32 -88.68 -23.69 31.26
C ALA A 32 -87.36 -23.54 30.45
N SER A 33 -86.90 -24.69 29.95
CA SER A 33 -85.98 -25.06 28.86
C SER A 33 -86.05 -24.25 27.53
N PHE A 34 -85.13 -24.30 26.53
CA PHE A 34 -83.94 -25.16 26.24
C PHE A 34 -82.89 -24.46 25.28
N PRO A 35 -81.86 -25.07 24.63
CA PRO A 35 -80.48 -24.52 24.72
C PRO A 35 -79.66 -24.31 23.42
N ALA A 36 -78.43 -23.80 23.62
CA ALA A 36 -77.11 -24.20 23.08
C ALA A 36 -76.85 -24.56 21.57
N VAL A 37 -75.83 -23.84 21.03
CA VAL A 37 -74.57 -24.35 20.43
C VAL A 37 -74.59 -25.41 19.31
N ALA A 38 -74.17 -24.96 18.12
CA ALA A 38 -73.37 -25.63 17.06
C ALA A 38 -73.81 -26.97 16.41
N GLY A 39 -73.74 -27.03 15.06
CA GLY A 39 -73.84 -28.30 14.32
C GLY A 39 -74.00 -28.23 12.80
N ALA A 40 -72.95 -27.78 12.09
CA ALA A 40 -72.61 -28.01 10.66
C ALA A 40 -73.67 -28.39 9.58
N GLY A 41 -73.57 -27.72 8.41
CA GLY A 41 -73.48 -28.42 7.10
C GLY A 41 -74.61 -28.23 6.07
N GLY A 42 -74.20 -28.01 4.80
CA GLY A 42 -75.08 -27.93 3.62
C GLY A 42 -75.64 -26.52 3.32
N GLY A 43 -75.86 -26.11 2.07
CA GLY A 43 -75.60 -26.77 0.78
C GLY A 43 -75.96 -25.87 -0.43
N ASN A 44 -75.76 -26.35 -1.65
CA ASN A 44 -76.20 -25.71 -2.91
C ASN A 44 -77.75 -25.72 -3.03
N ASP A 45 -78.42 -25.01 -3.96
CA ASP A 45 -77.96 -24.28 -5.15
C ASP A 45 -78.85 -23.02 -5.41
N SER A 46 -78.58 -22.34 -6.52
CA SER A 46 -79.29 -21.20 -7.08
C SER A 46 -80.54 -21.57 -7.92
N THR A 47 -81.29 -20.54 -8.31
CA THR A 47 -82.47 -20.53 -9.22
C THR A 47 -83.81 -21.12 -8.69
N PRO A 48 -84.99 -20.55 -9.08
CA PRO A 48 -86.07 -20.33 -8.09
C PRO A 48 -87.54 -20.54 -8.55
N GLN A 49 -88.51 -20.62 -7.62
CA GLN A 49 -89.86 -20.01 -7.78
C GLN A 49 -90.75 -19.97 -6.50
N ALA A 50 -91.91 -19.31 -6.60
CA ALA A 50 -92.69 -18.61 -5.57
C ALA A 50 -93.92 -19.32 -4.90
N ALA A 51 -94.38 -18.76 -3.75
CA ALA A 51 -95.79 -18.51 -3.29
C ALA A 51 -96.77 -19.56 -2.62
N ALA A 52 -97.30 -19.18 -1.41
CA ALA A 52 -98.71 -19.21 -0.83
C ALA A 52 -99.52 -20.46 -0.26
N GLY A 53 -100.29 -20.30 0.88
CA GLY A 53 -101.65 -20.94 1.20
C GLY A 53 -102.23 -21.34 2.66
N GLU A 54 -103.30 -20.63 3.24
CA GLU A 54 -104.54 -20.88 4.20
C GLU A 54 -104.58 -21.25 5.79
N SER A 55 -105.62 -21.21 6.74
CA SER A 55 -107.03 -20.62 7.10
C SER A 55 -107.65 -20.90 8.60
N VAL A 56 -108.72 -20.22 9.24
CA VAL A 56 -109.63 -20.52 10.51
C VAL A 56 -110.66 -19.36 11.01
N GLY A 57 -111.67 -19.20 12.00
CA GLY A 57 -112.23 -19.68 13.38
C GLY A 57 -113.73 -19.29 13.94
N VAL A 58 -114.08 -19.10 15.29
CA VAL A 58 -115.47 -19.22 16.07
C VAL A 58 -115.67 -18.38 17.49
N ALA A 59 -116.72 -18.09 18.40
CA ALA A 59 -118.24 -17.85 18.77
C ALA A 59 -118.49 -17.31 20.32
N ASP A 60 -119.56 -17.00 21.18
CA ASP A 60 -121.12 -16.84 21.41
C ASP A 60 -121.64 -16.12 22.82
N THR A 61 -122.97 -15.92 23.27
CA THR A 61 -123.53 -15.00 24.44
C THR A 61 -124.95 -15.20 25.29
N SER A 62 -125.40 -14.38 26.36
CA SER A 62 -126.76 -14.32 27.19
C SER A 62 -127.02 -13.08 28.23
N SER A 63 -127.99 -12.74 29.21
CA SER A 63 -129.37 -13.03 29.91
C SER A 63 -130.00 -11.94 31.01
N SER A 64 -131.21 -12.02 31.74
CA SER A 64 -131.89 -11.03 32.79
C SER A 64 -133.16 -11.52 33.70
N GLY A 65 -134.03 -10.94 34.67
CA GLY A 65 -134.47 -9.67 35.49
C GLY A 65 -135.74 -9.75 36.55
N ILE A 66 -136.23 -8.75 37.43
CA ILE A 66 -137.37 -8.84 38.55
C ILE A 66 -138.11 -7.52 39.25
N LEU A 67 -139.15 -7.54 40.22
CA LEU A 67 -140.04 -6.39 40.85
C LEU A 67 -140.95 -6.55 42.22
N TRP A 68 -141.46 -5.49 43.02
CA TRP A 68 -142.57 -5.50 44.16
C TRP A 68 -143.28 -4.14 44.77
N PHE A 69 -144.16 -4.09 45.89
CA PHE A 69 -145.11 -2.96 46.44
C PHE A 69 -145.51 -2.74 48.02
N TYR A 70 -146.28 -1.67 48.52
CA TYR A 70 -146.93 -1.44 49.94
C TYR A 70 -148.15 -0.38 50.24
N VAL A 71 -148.42 0.24 51.47
CA VAL A 71 -149.74 0.84 52.09
C VAL A 71 -149.82 2.19 53.00
N ARG A 72 -150.96 3.00 53.08
CA ARG A 72 -151.53 4.03 54.13
C ARG A 72 -152.22 5.43 53.71
N ALA A 73 -152.31 6.54 54.55
CA ALA A 73 -152.68 7.97 54.23
C ALA A 73 -152.29 9.05 55.32
N SER A 74 -151.50 10.10 55.00
CA SER A 74 -150.85 11.01 55.99
C SER A 74 -150.29 12.35 55.43
N VAL A 75 -149.76 13.22 56.32
CA VAL A 75 -148.81 14.30 55.97
C VAL A 75 -147.38 13.76 55.99
N ALA A 76 -146.48 14.32 55.19
CA ALA A 76 -145.04 14.20 55.41
C ALA A 76 -144.41 15.60 55.60
N GLY A 77 -143.85 15.82 56.79
CA GLY A 77 -143.17 17.06 57.16
C GLY A 77 -144.06 18.09 57.87
N PRO A 78 -143.44 19.19 58.36
CA PRO A 78 -144.15 20.34 58.91
C PRO A 78 -144.81 21.17 57.80
N GLY A 79 -145.55 22.21 58.19
CA GLY A 79 -146.18 23.13 57.25
C GLY A 79 -147.67 22.91 57.02
N GLY A 80 -148.32 21.95 57.72
CA GLY A 80 -149.76 21.69 57.58
C GLY A 80 -150.27 20.30 58.01
N PHE A 81 -151.56 20.01 57.73
CA PHE A 81 -152.23 18.74 58.11
C PHE A 81 -153.26 18.20 57.08
N VAL A 82 -153.71 16.94 57.26
CA VAL A 82 -154.65 16.22 56.35
C VAL A 82 -155.74 15.42 57.09
N ALA A 83 -156.81 15.01 56.37
CA ALA A 83 -157.82 14.04 56.83
C ALA A 83 -158.60 13.40 55.67
N PRO A 84 -159.13 12.15 55.77
CA PRO A 84 -158.96 11.15 56.83
C PRO A 84 -157.73 10.25 56.60
N HIS A 85 -157.31 9.50 57.63
CA HIS A 85 -155.99 8.82 57.66
C HIS A 85 -155.97 7.33 57.27
N TYR A 86 -157.08 6.60 57.28
CA TYR A 86 -157.09 5.17 56.91
C TYR A 86 -158.48 4.66 56.55
N LYS A 87 -158.56 3.82 55.50
CA LYS A 87 -159.75 3.05 55.11
C LYS A 87 -159.35 1.95 54.10
N GLU A 88 -160.04 0.81 54.12
CA GLU A 88 -159.80 -0.34 53.23
C GLU A 88 -160.78 -0.39 52.05
N TYR A 89 -160.35 -1.02 50.96
CA TYR A 89 -161.04 -1.01 49.66
C TYR A 89 -160.77 -2.28 48.85
N TRP A 90 -161.76 -2.71 48.07
CA TRP A 90 -161.62 -3.80 47.09
C TRP A 90 -160.93 -3.32 45.80
N ILE A 91 -160.50 -4.28 44.97
CA ILE A 91 -160.03 -3.95 43.63
C ILE A 91 -161.16 -3.28 42.82
N PHE A 92 -160.88 -2.10 42.26
CA PHE A 92 -161.71 -1.19 41.46
C PHE A 92 -162.64 -0.16 42.17
N GLU A 93 -162.49 0.15 43.47
CA GLU A 93 -163.29 1.21 44.18
C GLU A 93 -162.61 2.61 44.23
N PHE A 94 -163.19 3.64 44.89
CA PHE A 94 -162.65 5.02 45.01
C PHE A 94 -162.56 5.60 46.45
N ALA A 95 -161.61 6.51 46.72
CA ALA A 95 -161.44 7.24 48.02
C ALA A 95 -161.04 8.73 47.89
N ASN A 96 -161.05 9.51 49.00
CA ASN A 96 -160.76 10.96 49.07
C ASN A 96 -159.92 11.42 50.30
N VAL A 97 -159.13 12.52 50.22
CA VAL A 97 -158.31 13.13 51.32
C VAL A 97 -158.20 14.69 51.21
N TYR A 98 -158.20 15.44 52.32
CA TYR A 98 -158.15 16.94 52.43
C TYR A 98 -156.83 17.50 53.05
N ILE A 99 -156.54 18.81 52.92
CA ILE A 99 -155.22 19.49 53.19
C ILE A 99 -155.32 20.94 53.75
N TYR A 100 -154.38 21.40 54.60
CA TYR A 100 -154.25 22.81 55.09
C TYR A 100 -152.79 23.28 55.34
N PRO A 101 -152.32 24.50 54.91
CA PRO A 101 -150.93 25.00 55.13
C PRO A 101 -150.68 26.00 56.29
N ASP A 102 -149.41 26.15 56.70
CA ASP A 102 -148.88 27.13 57.69
C ASP A 102 -148.35 28.46 57.09
N PRO A 103 -148.15 29.54 57.90
CA PRO A 103 -147.55 30.80 57.43
C PRO A 103 -146.11 30.67 56.93
N GLY A 104 -145.82 31.30 55.79
CA GLY A 104 -144.54 31.12 55.08
C GLY A 104 -144.40 29.77 54.39
N TYR A 105 -145.47 28.98 54.32
CA TYR A 105 -145.54 27.73 53.57
C TYR A 105 -146.68 27.74 52.53
N ARG A 106 -146.44 27.06 51.41
CA ARG A 106 -147.44 26.72 50.37
C ARG A 106 -147.55 25.21 50.20
N ILE A 107 -148.67 24.71 49.67
CA ILE A 107 -148.78 23.28 49.30
C ILE A 107 -147.72 22.97 48.22
N ALA A 108 -146.98 21.88 48.41
CA ALA A 108 -145.87 21.49 47.54
C ALA A 108 -146.13 20.22 46.74
N SER A 109 -146.81 19.22 47.30
CA SER A 109 -147.22 18.02 46.55
C SER A 109 -148.38 17.26 47.19
N ILE A 110 -148.99 16.41 46.37
CA ILE A 110 -149.80 15.28 46.81
C ILE A 110 -149.26 14.05 46.09
N CYS A 111 -149.04 12.98 46.83
CA CYS A 111 -148.68 11.67 46.32
C CYS A 111 -149.74 10.67 46.76
N ASP A 112 -150.11 9.75 45.89
CA ASP A 112 -150.94 8.60 46.22
C ASP A 112 -150.32 7.32 45.66
N ASN A 113 -149.97 6.42 46.57
CA ASN A 113 -149.56 5.07 46.23
C ASN A 113 -148.36 5.04 45.27
N GLY A 114 -147.42 5.97 45.53
CA GLY A 114 -146.25 6.26 44.70
C GLY A 114 -146.50 7.14 43.48
N ARG A 115 -147.74 7.39 43.09
CA ARG A 115 -148.09 8.27 41.97
C ARG A 115 -148.34 9.68 42.49
N PHE A 116 -147.44 10.62 42.18
CA PHE A 116 -147.75 12.04 42.31
C PHE A 116 -148.94 12.41 41.42
N VAL A 117 -149.78 13.31 41.91
CA VAL A 117 -151.05 13.73 41.32
C VAL A 117 -151.15 15.25 41.30
N GLU A 118 -152.07 15.80 40.50
CA GLU A 118 -152.35 17.24 40.58
C GLU A 118 -152.77 17.65 41.99
N ILE A 119 -152.21 18.77 42.45
CA ILE A 119 -152.45 19.32 43.79
C ILE A 119 -153.91 19.77 43.87
N SER A 120 -154.74 18.92 44.47
CA SER A 120 -156.19 19.00 44.52
C SER A 120 -156.66 18.74 45.96
N ASN A 121 -157.61 19.54 46.45
CA ASN A 121 -158.04 19.51 47.84
C ASN A 121 -159.58 19.56 47.89
N PRO A 122 -160.29 18.42 48.07
CA PRO A 122 -159.75 17.09 48.31
C PRO A 122 -159.16 16.40 47.08
N TYR A 123 -158.19 15.53 47.33
CA TYR A 123 -157.61 14.60 46.36
C TYR A 123 -158.38 13.25 46.33
N ARG A 124 -158.33 12.50 45.20
CA ARG A 124 -159.22 11.36 44.89
C ARG A 124 -158.53 10.17 44.18
N ILE A 125 -158.85 8.94 44.60
CA ILE A 125 -158.06 7.69 44.39
C ILE A 125 -158.88 6.59 43.71
N HIS A 126 -158.28 5.74 42.85
CA HIS A 126 -158.94 4.58 42.19
C HIS A 126 -158.17 3.25 42.45
N MET A 127 -158.83 2.24 43.02
CA MET A 127 -158.20 1.19 43.83
C MET A 127 -157.75 -0.05 43.04
N PHE A 128 -156.58 -0.02 42.41
CA PHE A 128 -156.00 -1.23 41.79
C PHE A 128 -155.07 -2.02 42.73
N ARG A 129 -154.77 -1.46 43.90
CA ARG A 129 -153.84 -2.00 44.91
C ARG A 129 -154.04 -1.26 46.24
N ASN A 130 -153.10 -1.39 47.16
CA ASN A 130 -153.11 -0.79 48.49
C ASN A 130 -152.92 0.76 48.48
N HIS A 131 -153.99 1.54 48.63
CA HIS A 131 -154.01 3.00 48.93
C HIS A 131 -152.75 3.53 49.70
N ASN A 132 -152.07 4.63 49.30
CA ASN A 132 -151.02 5.22 50.15
C ASN A 132 -150.80 6.74 49.99
N VAL A 133 -151.61 7.60 50.61
CA VAL A 133 -151.59 9.06 50.37
C VAL A 133 -150.57 9.81 51.25
N VAL A 134 -149.82 10.75 50.68
CA VAL A 134 -148.86 11.62 51.38
C VAL A 134 -148.93 13.06 50.84
N VAL A 135 -148.89 14.07 51.71
CA VAL A 135 -148.98 15.50 51.36
C VAL A 135 -147.83 16.31 51.96
N THR A 136 -147.33 17.33 51.24
CA THR A 136 -146.16 18.14 51.65
C THR A 136 -146.31 19.65 51.37
N PHE A 137 -145.42 20.47 51.96
CA PHE A 137 -145.40 21.94 51.88
C PHE A 137 -143.99 22.52 51.62
N ALA A 138 -143.85 23.79 51.20
CA ALA A 138 -142.58 24.47 50.84
C ALA A 138 -142.57 25.99 51.13
N ARG A 139 -141.40 26.64 51.19
CA ARG A 139 -141.13 28.01 51.76
C ARG A 139 -140.48 28.99 50.74
N ASP A 140 -140.44 30.29 51.04
CA ASP A 140 -140.00 31.40 50.14
C ASP A 140 -138.51 31.84 50.29
N GLU A 141 -137.79 32.09 49.18
CA GLU A 141 -136.30 32.17 49.12
C GLU A 141 -135.70 33.29 48.23
N PHE A 142 -134.73 34.05 48.77
CA PHE A 142 -133.86 35.02 48.06
C PHE A 142 -132.54 34.40 47.57
N THR A 143 -131.74 35.14 46.80
CA THR A 143 -130.59 34.64 46.03
C THR A 143 -129.30 35.38 46.35
N VAL A 144 -128.27 34.67 46.81
CA VAL A 144 -126.91 35.21 46.90
C VAL A 144 -126.06 34.57 45.79
N THR A 145 -125.16 35.35 45.19
CA THR A 145 -124.24 34.94 44.12
C THR A 145 -122.81 35.37 44.45
N ALA A 146 -121.82 34.60 43.99
CA ALA A 146 -120.40 34.83 44.25
C ALA A 146 -119.54 34.45 43.03
N SER A 147 -118.50 35.24 42.74
CA SER A 147 -117.62 35.04 41.58
C SER A 147 -116.16 35.42 41.81
N ALA A 148 -115.25 34.82 41.04
CA ALA A 148 -113.81 35.10 41.05
C ALA A 148 -113.29 35.29 39.60
N PRO A 149 -113.57 36.44 38.95
CA PRO A 149 -113.41 36.61 37.50
C PRO A 149 -111.95 36.64 37.00
N GLY A 150 -110.96 36.73 37.90
CA GLY A 150 -109.53 36.78 37.54
C GLY A 150 -108.79 35.43 37.60
N GLY A 151 -109.39 34.37 38.14
CA GLY A 151 -108.67 33.14 38.50
C GLY A 151 -107.72 33.32 39.69
N GLY A 152 -106.86 32.32 39.95
CA GLY A 152 -105.96 32.27 41.11
C GLY A 152 -106.65 31.89 42.43
N GLY A 153 -107.88 31.40 42.34
CA GLY A 153 -108.69 30.93 43.47
C GLY A 153 -110.15 30.72 43.10
N THR A 154 -110.91 30.21 44.06
CA THR A 154 -112.31 29.77 43.93
C THR A 154 -113.17 30.32 45.06
N VAL A 155 -114.48 30.38 44.81
CA VAL A 155 -115.50 30.82 45.79
C VAL A 155 -116.67 29.85 45.83
N SER A 156 -117.22 29.59 47.01
CA SER A 156 -118.26 28.57 47.20
C SER A 156 -119.26 28.95 48.30
N PRO A 157 -120.58 28.79 48.10
CA PRO A 157 -121.24 28.41 46.87
C PRO A 157 -121.34 29.61 45.91
N ALA A 158 -121.07 29.39 44.62
CA ALA A 158 -121.16 30.42 43.58
C ALA A 158 -122.60 30.99 43.41
N SER A 159 -123.62 30.23 43.83
CA SER A 159 -124.92 30.78 44.19
C SER A 159 -125.61 29.92 45.24
N GLN A 160 -126.38 30.56 46.12
CA GLN A 160 -127.21 29.92 47.15
C GLN A 160 -128.59 30.58 47.22
N LYS A 161 -129.61 29.76 47.49
CA LYS A 161 -130.93 30.23 47.89
C LYS A 161 -131.02 30.29 49.42
N VAL A 162 -131.56 31.38 49.95
CA VAL A 162 -131.57 31.69 51.38
C VAL A 162 -132.97 32.14 51.79
N TYR A 163 -133.53 31.51 52.81
CA TYR A 163 -134.82 31.93 53.39
C TYR A 163 -134.71 33.34 53.96
N SER A 164 -135.74 34.16 53.74
CA SER A 164 -135.79 35.54 54.25
C SER A 164 -135.37 35.64 55.73
N GLY A 165 -134.50 36.59 56.05
CA GLY A 165 -133.96 36.83 57.38
C GLY A 165 -132.87 35.86 57.87
N HIS A 166 -132.43 34.90 57.04
CA HIS A 166 -131.33 33.99 57.40
C HIS A 166 -129.98 34.54 56.90
N THR A 167 -128.87 34.01 57.41
CA THR A 167 -127.51 34.39 57.01
C THR A 167 -127.02 33.56 55.82
N ALA A 168 -126.36 34.20 54.85
CA ALA A 168 -125.57 33.55 53.82
C ALA A 168 -124.08 33.54 54.20
N ALA A 169 -123.34 32.53 53.74
CA ALA A 169 -121.89 32.41 53.90
C ALA A 169 -121.25 31.99 52.58
N ILE A 170 -120.07 32.55 52.25
CA ILE A 170 -119.31 32.27 51.04
C ILE A 170 -117.86 32.00 51.42
N ASP A 171 -117.42 30.75 51.25
CA ASP A 171 -116.03 30.30 51.40
C ASP A 171 -115.17 30.82 50.23
N ILE A 172 -113.91 31.16 50.50
CA ILE A 172 -113.00 31.83 49.57
C ILE A 172 -111.60 31.19 49.65
N LYS A 173 -111.23 30.42 48.63
CA LYS A 173 -110.01 29.61 48.63
C LYS A 173 -109.06 29.98 47.49
N PRO A 174 -107.88 30.57 47.76
CA PRO A 174 -106.82 30.73 46.77
C PRO A 174 -106.33 29.41 46.17
N ASP A 175 -105.82 29.47 44.94
CA ASP A 175 -105.05 28.38 44.34
C ASP A 175 -103.63 28.33 44.93
N PRO A 176 -102.92 27.17 44.90
CA PRO A 176 -101.54 27.09 45.39
C PRO A 176 -100.60 28.07 44.66
N GLY A 177 -99.77 28.80 45.42
CA GLY A 177 -98.92 29.86 44.90
C GLY A 177 -99.64 31.18 44.61
N TYR A 178 -100.91 31.31 45.01
CA TYR A 178 -101.70 32.54 44.98
C TYR A 178 -102.27 32.87 46.37
N ARG A 179 -102.58 34.15 46.59
CA ARG A 179 -103.22 34.67 47.80
C ARG A 179 -104.32 35.69 47.49
N THR A 180 -105.36 35.74 48.33
CA THR A 180 -106.50 36.65 48.16
C THR A 180 -106.07 38.10 48.21
N GLN A 181 -106.55 38.90 47.26
CA GLN A 181 -106.22 40.31 47.09
C GLN A 181 -107.38 41.23 47.50
N SER A 182 -108.63 40.91 47.14
CA SER A 182 -109.79 41.74 47.48
C SER A 182 -111.12 40.98 47.49
N ILE A 183 -112.12 41.55 48.19
CA ILE A 183 -113.54 41.12 48.18
C ILE A 183 -114.42 42.36 48.00
N THR A 184 -115.49 42.24 47.22
CA THR A 184 -116.60 43.21 47.15
C THR A 184 -117.96 42.50 47.23
N ASP A 185 -118.99 43.15 47.75
CA ASP A 185 -120.37 42.64 47.78
C ASP A 185 -121.35 43.78 47.43
N ASN A 186 -122.20 43.52 46.44
CA ASN A 186 -122.99 44.51 45.70
C ASN A 186 -122.16 45.73 45.24
N GLY A 187 -120.90 45.48 44.87
CA GLY A 187 -119.92 46.49 44.44
C GLY A 187 -119.23 47.28 45.56
N ALA A 188 -119.64 47.12 46.82
CA ALA A 188 -118.99 47.75 47.96
C ALA A 188 -117.79 46.90 48.45
N PRO A 189 -116.58 47.47 48.63
CA PRO A 189 -115.43 46.76 49.19
C PRO A 189 -115.70 46.19 50.58
N LYS A 190 -115.15 45.00 50.85
CA LYS A 190 -115.28 44.29 52.13
C LYS A 190 -113.89 43.88 52.66
N PRO A 191 -113.72 43.72 53.98
CA PRO A 191 -112.52 43.11 54.55
C PRO A 191 -112.27 41.72 53.93
N VAL A 192 -111.02 41.37 53.68
CA VAL A 192 -110.65 40.04 53.16
C VAL A 192 -110.78 39.02 54.28
N THR A 193 -111.88 38.27 54.29
CA THR A 193 -112.22 37.26 55.31
C THR A 193 -112.80 36.01 54.64
N ASP A 194 -112.41 34.84 55.14
CA ASP A 194 -112.93 33.53 54.73
C ASP A 194 -113.51 32.79 55.95
N PRO A 195 -114.79 32.36 55.93
CA PRO A 195 -115.83 32.71 54.96
C PRO A 195 -116.26 34.18 55.04
N TYR A 196 -116.78 34.74 53.95
CA TYR A 196 -117.49 36.02 53.94
C TYR A 196 -118.98 35.81 54.27
N TYR A 197 -119.51 36.57 55.23
CA TYR A 197 -120.89 36.41 55.74
C TYR A 197 -121.80 37.60 55.43
N ILE A 198 -123.02 37.31 55.00
CA ILE A 198 -124.10 38.30 54.80
C ILE A 198 -125.24 37.92 55.75
N ASN A 199 -125.38 38.69 56.85
CA ASN A 199 -126.37 38.40 57.89
C ASN A 199 -127.73 39.04 57.58
N ASN A 200 -128.82 38.31 57.85
CA ASN A 200 -130.21 38.73 57.59
C ASN A 200 -130.45 39.13 56.12
N VAL A 201 -130.43 38.15 55.22
CA VAL A 201 -130.74 38.33 53.80
C VAL A 201 -132.22 38.72 53.60
N ASP A 202 -132.46 39.93 53.13
CA ASP A 202 -133.77 40.50 52.80
C ASP A 202 -133.95 40.85 51.31
N GLY A 203 -132.94 40.58 50.48
CA GLY A 203 -132.93 40.72 49.03
C GLY A 203 -131.80 39.92 48.36
N ASP A 204 -131.60 40.10 47.06
CA ASP A 204 -130.54 39.40 46.31
C ASP A 204 -129.16 40.08 46.46
N HIS A 205 -128.07 39.31 46.41
CA HIS A 205 -126.68 39.78 46.56
C HIS A 205 -125.72 39.22 45.50
N ASN A 206 -124.67 39.97 45.18
CA ASN A 206 -123.57 39.59 44.26
C ASN A 206 -122.19 39.93 44.83
N VAL A 207 -121.35 38.91 45.04
CA VAL A 207 -120.01 39.00 45.65
C VAL A 207 -118.91 38.72 44.62
N VAL A 208 -117.81 39.47 44.65
CA VAL A 208 -116.70 39.35 43.68
C VAL A 208 -115.34 39.35 44.41
N VAL A 209 -114.43 38.44 44.03
CA VAL A 209 -113.12 38.22 44.68
C VAL A 209 -111.96 38.22 43.67
N THR A 210 -110.78 38.66 44.08
CA THR A 210 -109.52 38.62 43.28
C THR A 210 -108.33 38.04 44.05
N PHE A 211 -107.29 37.57 43.31
CA PHE A 211 -106.10 36.89 43.84
C PHE A 211 -104.80 37.37 43.14
N THR A 212 -103.62 37.07 43.70
CA THR A 212 -102.29 37.42 43.13
C THR A 212 -101.24 36.35 43.46
N PRO A 213 -100.21 36.10 42.60
CA PRO A 213 -99.19 35.06 42.83
C PRO A 213 -97.94 35.53 43.61
N ASP A 214 -97.08 34.58 43.99
CA ASP A 214 -95.83 34.78 44.75
C ASP A 214 -94.53 34.48 43.91
N THR A 215 -93.40 35.11 44.26
CA THR A 215 -92.15 35.18 43.44
C THR A 215 -90.85 35.24 44.26
N PHE A 216 -89.73 34.81 43.67
CA PHE A 216 -88.36 34.73 44.25
C PHE A 216 -87.28 35.33 43.34
N THR A 217 -86.08 35.56 43.87
CA THR A 217 -84.89 36.08 43.18
C THR A 217 -83.71 35.11 43.17
N VAL A 218 -82.98 35.08 42.06
CA VAL A 218 -81.71 34.35 41.89
C VAL A 218 -80.64 35.34 41.47
N ASP A 219 -79.63 35.54 42.31
CA ASP A 219 -78.47 36.39 42.07
C ASP A 219 -77.22 35.55 41.73
N ALA A 220 -76.31 36.13 40.95
CA ALA A 220 -75.10 35.46 40.45
C ALA A 220 -73.89 36.39 40.44
N SER A 221 -72.77 35.93 41.02
CA SER A 221 -71.56 36.72 41.21
C SER A 221 -70.26 35.95 40.93
N VAL A 222 -69.16 36.69 40.72
CA VAL A 222 -67.80 36.13 40.63
C VAL A 222 -67.00 36.59 41.84
N SER A 223 -66.37 35.63 42.53
CA SER A 223 -65.42 35.88 43.60
C SER A 223 -63.99 35.60 43.13
N GLY A 224 -63.08 36.54 43.38
CA GLY A 224 -61.67 36.47 42.95
C GLY A 224 -61.36 36.99 41.54
N GLY A 225 -62.38 37.22 40.70
CA GLY A 225 -62.22 37.71 39.32
C GLY A 225 -61.76 36.64 38.32
N ASN A 226 -61.18 37.06 37.19
CA ASN A 226 -60.68 36.22 36.10
C ASN A 226 -61.78 35.43 35.32
N GLY A 227 -62.95 36.05 35.20
CA GLY A 227 -64.10 35.54 34.46
C GLY A 227 -65.38 36.32 34.77
N THR A 228 -66.49 35.96 34.11
CA THR A 228 -67.78 36.66 34.17
C THR A 228 -68.97 35.70 34.28
N VAL A 229 -70.10 36.20 34.77
CA VAL A 229 -71.40 35.50 34.83
C VAL A 229 -72.52 36.37 34.26
N ALA A 230 -73.54 35.76 33.64
CA ALA A 230 -74.70 36.49 33.11
C ALA A 230 -75.97 35.61 33.01
N PRO A 231 -77.17 36.12 33.36
CA PRO A 231 -77.41 37.43 34.01
C PRO A 231 -76.97 37.44 35.49
N PRO A 232 -76.66 38.60 36.07
CA PRO A 232 -76.27 38.71 37.49
C PRO A 232 -77.46 38.66 38.47
N THR A 233 -78.68 38.89 37.99
CA THR A 233 -79.93 38.85 38.78
C THR A 233 -81.08 38.39 37.87
N GLN A 234 -81.98 37.56 38.39
CA GLN A 234 -83.19 37.10 37.72
C GLN A 234 -84.32 36.92 38.76
N THR A 235 -85.56 37.27 38.39
CA THR A 235 -86.75 37.10 39.25
C THR A 235 -87.70 36.10 38.61
N VAL A 236 -88.17 35.13 39.37
CA VAL A 236 -88.97 33.99 38.89
C VAL A 236 -90.18 33.75 39.81
N ALA A 237 -91.28 33.22 39.25
CA ALA A 237 -92.40 32.75 40.05
C ALA A 237 -92.06 31.44 40.76
N LEU A 238 -92.80 31.10 41.83
CA LEU A 238 -92.72 29.81 42.51
C LEU A 238 -92.79 28.65 41.50
N GLY A 239 -91.75 27.81 41.45
CA GLY A 239 -91.62 26.68 40.52
C GLY A 239 -90.98 27.02 39.17
N GLY A 240 -90.51 28.26 38.96
CA GLY A 240 -89.79 28.67 37.75
C GLY A 240 -88.39 28.05 37.60
N THR A 241 -87.74 28.31 36.46
CA THR A 241 -86.35 27.89 36.18
C THR A 241 -85.48 29.12 35.94
N ALA A 242 -84.28 29.11 36.51
CA ALA A 242 -83.25 30.15 36.41
C ALA A 242 -81.97 29.58 35.76
N SER A 243 -81.24 30.40 34.99
CA SER A 243 -80.08 29.94 34.20
C SER A 243 -78.98 31.00 34.12
N ILE A 244 -77.73 30.61 34.36
CA ILE A 244 -76.57 31.49 34.48
C ILE A 244 -75.44 30.99 33.56
N THR A 245 -75.04 31.79 32.59
CA THR A 245 -73.85 31.51 31.74
C THR A 245 -72.59 31.92 32.49
N ILE A 246 -71.53 31.11 32.40
CA ILE A 246 -70.22 31.32 33.03
C ILE A 246 -69.13 31.32 31.97
N THR A 247 -68.26 32.34 31.97
CA THR A 247 -67.16 32.53 31.01
C THR A 247 -65.86 32.86 31.73
N PRO A 248 -64.85 31.96 31.74
CA PRO A 248 -63.49 32.28 32.21
C PRO A 248 -62.76 33.31 31.32
N ASP A 249 -61.80 34.03 31.89
CA ASP A 249 -60.80 34.76 31.11
C ASP A 249 -59.72 33.80 30.55
N GLY A 250 -59.04 34.19 29.46
CA GLY A 250 -58.37 33.24 28.55
C GLY A 250 -57.33 32.28 29.13
N SER A 251 -56.57 32.68 30.15
CA SER A 251 -55.57 31.83 30.84
C SER A 251 -56.12 31.12 32.09
N TYR A 252 -57.44 31.18 32.31
CA TYR A 252 -58.13 30.68 33.48
C TYR A 252 -59.23 29.66 33.11
N GLN A 253 -59.60 28.85 34.10
CA GLN A 253 -60.66 27.84 34.06
C GLN A 253 -61.54 27.98 35.30
N THR A 254 -62.83 27.67 35.20
CA THR A 254 -63.74 27.68 36.36
C THR A 254 -63.24 26.70 37.42
N ALA A 255 -63.09 27.18 38.66
CA ALA A 255 -62.56 26.42 39.78
C ALA A 255 -63.65 25.92 40.74
N THR A 256 -64.68 26.73 41.00
CA THR A 256 -65.87 26.34 41.78
C THR A 256 -67.12 27.04 41.28
N ILE A 257 -68.28 26.41 41.52
CA ILE A 257 -69.59 27.06 41.58
C ILE A 257 -70.17 26.71 42.94
N THR A 258 -70.77 27.67 43.64
CA THR A 258 -71.59 27.40 44.83
C THR A 258 -72.96 28.06 44.69
N ASP A 259 -74.01 27.39 45.17
CA ASP A 259 -75.41 27.86 45.17
C ASP A 259 -75.93 27.81 46.62
N ASN A 260 -76.37 28.95 47.17
CA ASN A 260 -76.66 29.14 48.60
C ASN A 260 -75.54 28.60 49.52
N GLY A 261 -74.28 28.78 49.07
CA GLY A 261 -73.07 28.31 49.75
C GLY A 261 -72.75 26.81 49.61
N VAL A 262 -73.60 26.02 48.95
CA VAL A 262 -73.37 24.59 48.68
C VAL A 262 -72.55 24.43 47.39
N SER A 263 -71.48 23.62 47.41
CA SER A 263 -70.64 23.39 46.22
C SER A 263 -71.37 22.55 45.16
N MET A 264 -71.39 23.05 43.92
CA MET A 264 -72.14 22.49 42.79
C MET A 264 -71.23 22.04 41.65
N PRO A 265 -71.65 21.06 40.81
CA PRO A 265 -70.87 20.61 39.67
C PRO A 265 -70.58 21.73 38.66
N ILE A 266 -69.30 21.89 38.31
CA ILE A 266 -68.83 22.92 37.36
C ILE A 266 -69.51 22.68 36.00
N SER A 267 -70.34 23.63 35.59
CA SER A 267 -71.18 23.57 34.40
C SER A 267 -71.48 24.98 33.88
N SER A 268 -71.60 25.15 32.57
CA SER A 268 -71.97 26.42 31.93
C SER A 268 -72.90 26.14 30.74
N PRO A 269 -74.14 26.67 30.73
CA PRO A 269 -74.77 27.40 31.82
C PRO A 269 -75.05 26.52 33.06
N TYR A 270 -75.00 27.11 34.24
CA TYR A 270 -75.54 26.55 35.47
C TYR A 270 -77.05 26.82 35.54
N VAL A 271 -77.86 25.81 35.91
CA VAL A 271 -79.34 25.88 35.79
C VAL A 271 -80.02 25.38 37.07
N ILE A 272 -80.85 26.23 37.67
CA ILE A 272 -81.68 25.93 38.84
C ILE A 272 -83.11 25.70 38.35
N ASN A 273 -83.65 24.50 38.56
CA ASN A 273 -85.02 24.14 38.16
C ASN A 273 -85.95 24.12 39.38
N ASN A 274 -87.18 24.61 39.23
CA ASN A 274 -88.18 24.70 40.29
C ASN A 274 -87.70 25.53 41.49
N VAL A 275 -87.39 26.80 41.24
CA VAL A 275 -87.02 27.79 42.26
C VAL A 275 -88.19 28.00 43.23
N ALA A 276 -87.92 27.83 44.53
CA ALA A 276 -88.92 27.89 45.60
C ALA A 276 -88.45 28.69 46.85
N GLU A 277 -87.25 29.26 46.78
CA GLU A 277 -86.65 30.21 47.71
C GLU A 277 -85.72 31.14 46.91
N ASP A 278 -85.09 32.12 47.56
CA ASP A 278 -84.09 32.97 46.91
C ASP A 278 -82.72 32.27 46.85
N HIS A 279 -81.93 32.53 45.81
CA HIS A 279 -80.63 31.89 45.58
C HIS A 279 -79.48 32.89 45.36
N ASP A 280 -78.32 32.64 45.97
CA ASP A 280 -77.03 33.31 45.70
C ASP A 280 -76.03 32.32 45.08
N VAL A 281 -75.63 32.58 43.82
CA VAL A 281 -74.71 31.74 43.06
C VAL A 281 -73.35 32.41 42.89
N VAL A 282 -72.31 31.85 43.51
CA VAL A 282 -70.94 32.40 43.49
C VAL A 282 -70.01 31.50 42.69
N VAL A 283 -69.25 32.09 41.77
CA VAL A 283 -68.29 31.39 40.89
C VAL A 283 -66.85 31.83 41.19
N THR A 284 -65.89 30.92 41.13
CA THR A 284 -64.45 31.24 41.20
C THR A 284 -63.68 30.62 40.03
N PHE A 285 -62.50 31.16 39.73
CA PHE A 285 -61.63 30.73 38.63
C PHE A 285 -60.19 30.48 39.12
N ARG A 286 -59.44 29.61 38.44
CA ARG A 286 -58.01 29.33 38.67
C ARG A 286 -57.25 29.39 37.35
N GLN A 287 -55.94 29.65 37.39
CA GLN A 287 -55.10 29.68 36.19
C GLN A 287 -54.92 28.27 35.57
N SER A 288 -54.41 28.21 34.35
CA SER A 288 -54.12 26.96 33.62
C SER A 288 -52.63 26.59 33.69
N ASP A 289 -52.35 25.28 33.73
CA ASP A 289 -51.01 24.70 33.76
C ASP A 289 -50.79 23.83 32.51
N TRP A 290 -49.62 23.95 31.88
CA TRP A 290 -49.20 23.17 30.71
C TRP A 290 -48.07 22.20 31.05
N MET A 291 -48.00 21.07 30.36
CA MET A 291 -46.99 20.04 30.59
C MET A 291 -45.81 20.19 29.62
N VAL A 292 -44.59 20.29 30.16
CA VAL A 292 -43.35 20.10 29.40
C VAL A 292 -42.75 18.76 29.82
N ALA A 293 -42.71 17.80 28.88
CA ALA A 293 -42.03 16.53 29.05
C ALA A 293 -40.67 16.56 28.35
N ALA A 294 -39.63 16.07 29.01
CA ALA A 294 -38.27 16.01 28.47
C ALA A 294 -37.75 14.56 28.47
N SER A 295 -37.13 14.15 27.38
CA SER A 295 -36.62 12.78 27.20
C SER A 295 -35.34 12.74 26.37
N VAL A 296 -34.64 11.60 26.42
CA VAL A 296 -33.45 11.30 25.61
C VAL A 296 -33.76 10.09 24.74
N ILE A 297 -33.35 10.13 23.47
CA ILE A 297 -33.38 8.97 22.56
C ILE A 297 -31.94 8.54 22.26
N GLY A 298 -31.69 7.23 22.30
CA GLY A 298 -30.36 6.63 22.11
C GLY A 298 -29.64 6.29 23.42
N GLY A 299 -29.62 7.23 24.37
CA GLY A 299 -28.89 7.13 25.63
C GLY A 299 -27.80 8.21 25.71
N ASN A 300 -26.70 7.92 26.41
CA ASN A 300 -25.47 8.73 26.42
C ASN A 300 -25.64 10.17 26.93
N GLY A 301 -26.58 10.35 27.86
CA GLY A 301 -26.84 11.61 28.54
C GLY A 301 -28.20 11.62 29.24
N THR A 302 -28.45 12.70 29.97
CA THR A 302 -29.63 12.88 30.81
C THR A 302 -30.25 14.27 30.65
N VAL A 303 -31.53 14.37 30.97
CA VAL A 303 -32.30 15.62 30.98
C VAL A 303 -33.06 15.78 32.28
N SER A 304 -33.17 17.01 32.79
CA SER A 304 -33.85 17.28 34.06
C SER A 304 -34.53 18.66 34.07
N PRO A 305 -35.78 18.78 34.55
CA PRO A 305 -36.68 17.69 34.96
C PRO A 305 -37.29 16.96 33.75
N ALA A 306 -37.46 15.64 33.85
CA ALA A 306 -38.09 14.82 32.80
C ALA A 306 -39.60 15.13 32.59
N THR A 307 -40.27 15.76 33.56
CA THR A 307 -41.61 16.32 33.41
C THR A 307 -41.79 17.48 34.36
N GLN A 308 -42.35 18.58 33.88
CA GLN A 308 -42.72 19.75 34.68
C GLN A 308 -44.06 20.32 34.21
N PHE A 309 -44.84 20.85 35.16
CA PHE A 309 -46.07 21.60 34.88
C PHE A 309 -45.80 23.09 35.09
N ILE A 310 -46.15 23.88 34.10
CA ILE A 310 -45.76 25.28 33.94
C ILE A 310 -47.03 26.11 33.79
N VAL A 311 -47.23 27.06 34.71
CA VAL A 311 -48.35 28.01 34.65
C VAL A 311 -48.29 28.80 33.34
N ASP A 312 -49.45 28.95 32.68
CA ASP A 312 -49.58 29.63 31.39
C ASP A 312 -48.80 30.96 31.30
N GLY A 313 -47.95 31.06 30.27
CA GLY A 313 -47.09 32.22 29.98
C GLY A 313 -45.73 32.24 30.68
N ASN A 314 -45.44 31.34 31.62
CA ASN A 314 -44.11 31.27 32.26
C ASN A 314 -43.08 30.51 31.39
N PRO A 315 -41.78 30.83 31.52
CA PRO A 315 -40.71 30.06 30.87
C PRO A 315 -40.52 28.69 31.52
N ALA A 316 -39.98 27.74 30.75
CA ALA A 316 -39.56 26.43 31.22
C ALA A 316 -38.14 26.12 30.76
N THR A 317 -37.32 25.56 31.65
CA THR A 317 -35.95 25.14 31.33
C THR A 317 -35.79 23.64 31.51
N VAL A 318 -35.09 23.01 30.58
CA VAL A 318 -34.61 21.63 30.66
C VAL A 318 -33.09 21.69 30.71
N THR A 319 -32.51 21.29 31.83
CA THR A 319 -31.06 21.06 31.94
C THR A 319 -30.72 19.82 31.13
N ILE A 320 -29.67 19.92 30.33
CA ILE A 320 -29.12 18.83 29.51
C ILE A 320 -27.74 18.51 30.07
N THR A 321 -27.44 17.22 30.22
CA THR A 321 -26.13 16.76 30.68
C THR A 321 -25.77 15.53 29.84
N PRO A 322 -24.93 15.70 28.80
CA PRO A 322 -24.33 14.55 28.13
C PRO A 322 -23.63 13.66 29.16
N ASP A 323 -23.54 12.36 28.87
CA ASP A 323 -22.60 11.50 29.60
C ASP A 323 -21.16 11.91 29.19
N ALA A 324 -20.14 11.33 29.84
CA ALA A 324 -18.76 11.55 29.41
C ALA A 324 -18.60 11.11 27.95
N ASP A 325 -17.81 11.87 27.19
CA ASP A 325 -17.35 11.53 25.83
C ASP A 325 -18.45 11.61 24.75
N TYR A 326 -19.52 12.35 25.03
CA TYR A 326 -20.61 12.70 24.12
C TYR A 326 -20.95 14.20 24.18
N HIS A 327 -21.46 14.74 23.08
CA HIS A 327 -22.04 16.09 23.02
C HIS A 327 -23.49 16.06 22.54
N THR A 328 -24.23 17.13 22.84
CA THR A 328 -25.61 17.32 22.39
C THR A 328 -25.65 17.54 20.87
N GLU A 329 -26.23 16.59 20.14
CA GLU A 329 -26.31 16.57 18.67
C GLU A 329 -27.49 17.40 18.16
N ASP A 330 -28.68 17.20 18.74
CA ASP A 330 -29.91 17.89 18.38
C ASP A 330 -30.85 18.01 19.60
N ILE A 331 -31.70 19.03 19.57
CA ILE A 331 -32.75 19.30 20.56
C ILE A 331 -34.05 19.51 19.78
N LEU A 332 -34.91 18.50 19.78
CA LEU A 332 -36.24 18.58 19.16
C LEU A 332 -37.24 19.11 20.20
N ASP A 333 -38.00 20.15 19.86
CA ASP A 333 -39.19 20.57 20.61
C ASP A 333 -40.43 20.34 19.74
N ASN A 334 -41.37 19.52 20.20
CA ASN A 334 -42.55 19.10 19.43
C ASN A 334 -42.20 18.58 18.02
N ASN A 335 -41.11 17.80 17.91
CA ASN A 335 -40.49 17.26 16.69
C ASN A 335 -39.87 18.31 15.73
N VAL A 336 -39.64 19.55 16.18
CA VAL A 336 -38.90 20.57 15.43
C VAL A 336 -37.49 20.73 16.02
N SER A 337 -36.44 20.56 15.22
CA SER A 337 -35.06 20.81 15.64
C SER A 337 -34.84 22.28 15.97
N MET A 338 -34.26 22.54 17.14
CA MET A 338 -34.05 23.86 17.71
C MET A 338 -32.55 24.23 17.71
N PRO A 339 -32.18 25.47 17.36
CA PRO A 339 -30.78 25.88 17.38
C PRO A 339 -30.12 25.70 18.75
N ILE A 340 -29.04 24.92 18.82
CA ILE A 340 -28.29 24.68 20.06
C ILE A 340 -27.47 25.93 20.42
N VAL A 341 -28.10 26.86 21.13
CA VAL A 341 -27.44 28.07 21.67
C VAL A 341 -26.64 27.74 22.94
N ASN A 342 -27.01 26.68 23.66
CA ASN A 342 -26.24 26.10 24.77
C ASN A 342 -26.47 24.56 24.78
N PRO A 343 -25.44 23.72 24.59
CA PRO A 343 -25.62 22.26 24.60
C PRO A 343 -26.07 21.72 25.97
N PHE A 344 -25.88 22.47 27.05
CA PHE A 344 -26.22 22.05 28.42
C PHE A 344 -27.59 22.53 28.92
N SER A 345 -28.37 23.27 28.11
CA SER A 345 -29.73 23.68 28.51
C SER A 345 -30.62 24.11 27.34
N TYR A 346 -31.84 23.59 27.29
CA TYR A 346 -32.91 24.16 26.47
C TYR A 346 -33.86 25.00 27.33
N THR A 347 -34.34 26.15 26.82
CA THR A 347 -35.33 27.00 27.52
C THR A 347 -36.41 27.44 26.56
N ILE A 348 -37.66 27.08 26.88
CA ILE A 348 -38.87 27.58 26.23
C ILE A 348 -39.21 28.92 26.90
N PRO A 349 -39.17 30.08 26.21
CA PRO A 349 -39.27 31.38 26.86
C PRO A 349 -40.65 31.73 27.43
N SER A 350 -41.71 31.04 26.98
CA SER A 350 -43.09 31.19 27.43
C SER A 350 -43.86 29.94 27.00
N VAL A 351 -44.39 29.18 27.96
CA VAL A 351 -45.17 27.97 27.69
C VAL A 351 -46.66 28.32 27.62
N THR A 352 -47.28 28.09 26.46
CA THR A 352 -48.72 28.32 26.19
C THR A 352 -49.45 27.11 25.59
N GLU A 353 -48.76 25.97 25.51
CA GLU A 353 -49.31 24.67 25.15
C GLU A 353 -48.42 23.56 25.75
N ASN A 354 -48.73 22.28 25.49
CA ASN A 354 -47.88 21.18 25.95
C ASN A 354 -46.66 21.01 25.03
N HIS A 355 -45.48 20.74 25.61
CA HIS A 355 -44.23 20.52 24.89
C HIS A 355 -43.64 19.13 25.14
N SER A 356 -43.07 18.55 24.08
CA SER A 356 -42.32 17.31 24.08
C SER A 356 -40.89 17.58 23.61
N VAL A 357 -39.99 17.78 24.56
CA VAL A 357 -38.55 17.99 24.31
C VAL A 357 -37.84 16.64 24.23
N VAL A 358 -37.13 16.41 23.14
CA VAL A 358 -36.29 15.22 22.91
C VAL A 358 -34.86 15.68 22.63
N VAL A 359 -33.91 15.15 23.38
CA VAL A 359 -32.48 15.42 23.18
C VAL A 359 -31.81 14.19 22.59
N LEU A 360 -30.90 14.44 21.63
CA LEU A 360 -30.03 13.46 21.00
C LEU A 360 -28.57 13.78 21.32
N PHE A 361 -27.74 12.75 21.43
CA PHE A 361 -26.32 12.87 21.75
C PHE A 361 -25.46 12.07 20.76
N ALA A 362 -24.44 12.71 20.22
CA ALA A 362 -23.41 12.09 19.38
C ALA A 362 -22.14 11.87 20.20
N ALA A 363 -21.43 10.78 19.92
CA ALA A 363 -20.13 10.54 20.54
C ALA A 363 -19.11 11.59 20.05
N ASP A 364 -18.20 12.00 20.92
CA ASP A 364 -17.06 12.79 20.49
C ASP A 364 -16.15 11.95 19.60
N THR A 365 -15.63 12.55 18.51
CA THR A 365 -14.81 11.86 17.51
C THR A 365 -13.60 12.68 17.13
N TYR A 366 -12.46 12.00 16.96
CA TYR A 366 -11.20 12.58 16.53
C TYR A 366 -10.78 12.04 15.17
N THR A 367 -9.96 12.82 14.48
CA THR A 367 -9.30 12.46 13.24
C THR A 367 -7.90 11.91 13.52
N VAL A 368 -7.51 10.88 12.78
CA VAL A 368 -6.12 10.45 12.64
C VAL A 368 -5.79 10.54 11.16
N ASP A 369 -5.15 11.63 10.78
CA ASP A 369 -4.61 11.86 9.44
C ASP A 369 -3.22 11.20 9.34
N ALA A 370 -2.99 10.48 8.25
CA ALA A 370 -1.77 9.72 8.00
C ALA A 370 -1.17 10.13 6.65
N SER A 371 0.09 10.56 6.67
CA SER A 371 0.80 11.08 5.51
C SER A 371 2.21 10.46 5.37
N VAL A 372 2.80 10.65 4.19
CA VAL A 372 4.18 10.25 3.89
C VAL A 372 4.99 11.50 3.53
N GLU A 373 6.10 11.72 4.23
CA GLU A 373 7.09 12.73 3.89
C GLU A 373 8.28 12.09 3.15
N GLY A 374 8.88 12.85 2.21
CA GLY A 374 9.99 12.37 1.37
C GLY A 374 9.60 11.44 0.21
N GLY A 375 8.56 10.62 0.37
CA GLY A 375 8.06 9.68 -0.64
C GLY A 375 8.42 8.22 -0.35
N TYR A 376 8.56 7.40 -1.39
CA TYR A 376 9.04 5.99 -1.32
C TYR A 376 8.22 5.04 -0.43
N GLY A 377 6.94 5.34 -0.23
CA GLY A 377 5.98 4.45 0.40
C GLY A 377 4.57 5.04 0.39
N THR A 378 3.62 4.31 0.97
CA THR A 378 2.22 4.74 1.14
C THR A 378 1.68 4.34 2.51
N VAL A 379 0.64 5.03 2.97
CA VAL A 379 -0.07 4.73 4.22
C VAL A 379 -1.57 4.53 3.95
N GLY A 380 -2.24 3.72 4.77
CA GLY A 380 -3.65 3.38 4.57
C GLY A 380 -4.40 3.03 5.87
N PRO A 381 -5.53 3.68 6.17
CA PRO A 381 -6.15 4.80 5.45
C PRO A 381 -5.36 6.13 5.64
N PRO A 382 -5.48 7.11 4.72
CA PRO A 382 -4.84 8.42 4.85
C PRO A 382 -5.57 9.38 5.82
N THR A 383 -6.84 9.09 6.11
CA THR A 383 -7.65 9.75 7.16
C THR A 383 -8.55 8.67 7.75
N GLN A 384 -8.66 8.61 9.08
CA GLN A 384 -9.69 7.84 9.78
C GLN A 384 -10.32 8.68 10.88
N THR A 385 -11.63 8.55 11.05
CA THR A 385 -12.36 9.17 12.16
C THR A 385 -12.70 8.07 13.17
N VAL A 386 -12.30 8.27 14.43
CA VAL A 386 -12.54 7.33 15.53
C VAL A 386 -13.29 8.04 16.66
N ALA A 387 -14.12 7.29 17.39
CA ALA A 387 -14.73 7.82 18.61
C ALA A 387 -13.67 8.02 19.72
N TYR A 388 -14.01 8.82 20.73
CA TYR A 388 -13.25 8.94 21.97
C TYR A 388 -12.92 7.57 22.58
N GLU A 389 -11.71 7.42 23.11
CA GLU A 389 -11.08 6.17 23.55
C GLU A 389 -11.00 5.06 22.48
N GLY A 390 -11.29 5.37 21.21
CA GLY A 390 -11.19 4.44 20.09
C GLY A 390 -9.75 4.00 19.76
N THR A 391 -9.64 2.96 18.93
CA THR A 391 -8.36 2.49 18.36
C THR A 391 -8.26 2.87 16.89
N ALA A 392 -7.22 3.60 16.53
CA ALA A 392 -6.84 3.89 15.15
C ALA A 392 -5.69 3.00 14.70
N ALA A 393 -5.64 2.64 13.41
CA ALA A 393 -4.58 1.80 12.85
C ALA A 393 -4.14 2.31 11.47
N VAL A 394 -2.86 2.63 11.33
CA VAL A 394 -2.24 3.07 10.07
C VAL A 394 -1.40 1.91 9.52
N ASN A 395 -1.83 1.32 8.41
CA ASN A 395 -1.02 0.34 7.69
C ASN A 395 0.00 1.08 6.84
N ILE A 396 1.25 0.62 6.87
CA ILE A 396 2.38 1.28 6.21
C ILE A 396 2.92 0.33 5.13
N TYR A 397 3.13 0.85 3.92
CA TYR A 397 3.61 0.08 2.78
C TYR A 397 4.84 0.78 2.19
N PRO A 398 6.06 0.41 2.62
CA PRO A 398 7.29 0.86 1.96
C PRO A 398 7.30 0.44 0.48
N GLN A 399 7.95 1.24 -0.36
CA GLN A 399 8.31 0.84 -1.72
C GLN A 399 9.42 -0.22 -1.66
N THR A 400 9.52 -1.08 -2.69
CA THR A 400 10.65 -2.01 -2.83
C THR A 400 11.98 -1.26 -2.73
N GLY A 401 12.87 -1.72 -1.85
CA GLY A 401 14.17 -1.10 -1.61
C GLY A 401 14.18 -0.01 -0.54
N TYR A 402 13.11 0.12 0.24
CA TYR A 402 12.99 1.09 1.33
C TYR A 402 12.37 0.44 2.57
N HIS A 403 12.78 0.92 3.74
CA HIS A 403 12.18 0.60 5.03
C HIS A 403 11.67 1.87 5.74
N ILE A 404 10.84 1.68 6.77
CA ILE A 404 10.34 2.78 7.60
C ILE A 404 11.51 3.36 8.40
N ALA A 405 11.80 4.65 8.22
CA ALA A 405 12.88 5.35 8.90
C ALA A 405 12.42 5.98 10.22
N ASP A 406 11.25 6.62 10.21
CA ASP A 406 10.56 7.13 11.40
C ASP A 406 9.05 7.13 11.20
N ILE A 407 8.32 7.09 12.31
CA ILE A 407 6.89 7.35 12.41
C ILE A 407 6.74 8.46 13.44
N SER A 408 6.44 9.68 13.01
CA SER A 408 6.08 10.78 13.91
C SER A 408 4.57 10.78 14.14
N ASP A 409 4.15 11.02 15.38
CA ASP A 409 2.74 11.26 15.73
C ASP A 409 2.67 12.57 16.54
N ASN A 410 1.84 13.51 16.10
CA ASN A 410 1.75 14.89 16.59
C ASN A 410 3.10 15.63 16.74
N GLY A 411 4.12 15.20 16.00
CA GLY A 411 5.48 15.77 15.98
C GLY A 411 6.52 15.03 16.82
N GLU A 412 6.12 14.02 17.60
CA GLU A 412 7.00 13.18 18.43
C GLU A 412 7.26 11.83 17.75
N SER A 413 8.52 11.42 17.61
CA SER A 413 8.92 10.14 16.98
C SER A 413 8.52 8.93 17.82
N GLN A 414 8.00 7.89 17.16
CA GLN A 414 7.35 6.73 17.77
C GLN A 414 8.15 5.43 17.57
N THR A 415 7.73 4.36 18.25
CA THR A 415 8.32 3.03 18.00
C THR A 415 7.82 2.47 16.66
N ILE A 416 8.74 2.31 15.72
CA ILE A 416 8.48 1.77 14.38
C ILE A 416 7.71 0.44 14.48
N SER A 417 6.50 0.43 13.95
CA SER A 417 5.56 -0.68 13.99
C SER A 417 4.64 -0.63 12.76
N ASN A 418 4.16 -1.78 12.31
CA ASN A 418 3.33 -1.88 11.11
C ASN A 418 2.26 -2.99 11.27
N PRO A 419 0.95 -2.64 11.33
CA PRO A 419 0.42 -1.27 11.39
C PRO A 419 0.92 -0.52 12.63
N TYR A 420 1.02 0.80 12.53
CA TYR A 420 1.11 1.68 13.69
C TYR A 420 -0.29 1.78 14.32
N VAL A 421 -0.41 1.60 15.63
CA VAL A 421 -1.70 1.50 16.33
C VAL A 421 -1.77 2.46 17.49
N ILE A 422 -2.65 3.45 17.37
CA ILE A 422 -2.96 4.40 18.45
C ILE A 422 -4.18 3.84 19.18
N ASN A 423 -4.04 3.62 20.49
CA ASN A 423 -5.13 3.14 21.35
C ASN A 423 -5.58 4.29 22.25
N ASN A 424 -6.87 4.31 22.60
CA ASN A 424 -7.45 5.30 23.51
C ASN A 424 -7.35 6.73 22.96
N VAL A 425 -7.69 6.94 21.68
CA VAL A 425 -7.59 8.25 21.01
C VAL A 425 -8.47 9.30 21.71
N ALA A 426 -7.86 10.41 22.11
CA ALA A 426 -8.49 11.47 22.93
C ALA A 426 -8.18 12.90 22.42
N GLU A 427 -7.47 13.03 21.30
CA GLU A 427 -7.24 14.27 20.55
C GLU A 427 -7.08 13.93 19.05
N ASP A 428 -7.02 14.94 18.18
CA ASP A 428 -6.68 14.73 16.77
C ASP A 428 -5.19 14.35 16.63
N HIS A 429 -4.88 13.39 15.75
CA HIS A 429 -3.53 12.91 15.48
C HIS A 429 -3.11 13.17 14.04
N ASN A 430 -1.88 13.68 13.85
CA ASN A 430 -1.22 13.79 12.56
C ASN A 430 0.00 12.86 12.54
N VAL A 431 -0.15 11.71 11.87
CA VAL A 431 0.88 10.69 11.69
C VAL A 431 1.67 10.98 10.41
N VAL A 432 2.98 11.16 10.52
CA VAL A 432 3.89 11.36 9.40
C VAL A 432 4.90 10.22 9.35
N VAL A 433 4.90 9.46 8.25
CA VAL A 433 5.86 8.37 8.02
C VAL A 433 6.95 8.83 7.07
N THR A 434 8.21 8.53 7.41
CA THR A 434 9.36 8.69 6.50
C THR A 434 9.98 7.34 6.18
N PHE A 435 10.63 7.26 5.03
CA PHE A 435 11.29 6.05 4.53
C PHE A 435 12.76 6.32 4.21
N ALA A 436 13.62 5.35 4.51
CA ALA A 436 15.02 5.34 4.10
C ALA A 436 15.25 4.19 3.10
N PRO A 437 16.13 4.37 2.10
CA PRO A 437 16.54 3.28 1.23
C PRO A 437 17.22 2.17 2.03
N ASP A 438 17.08 0.94 1.57
CA ASP A 438 17.76 -0.21 2.16
C ASP A 438 19.27 -0.15 1.90
N GLU A 439 20.06 -0.46 2.92
CA GLU A 439 21.52 -0.51 2.87
C GLU A 439 22.01 -1.95 2.69
N PHE A 440 22.88 -2.17 1.70
CA PHE A 440 23.48 -3.47 1.40
C PHE A 440 25.00 -3.43 1.61
N ALA A 441 25.54 -4.52 2.15
CA ALA A 441 26.98 -4.73 2.27
C ALA A 441 27.55 -5.28 0.96
N VAL A 442 28.61 -4.64 0.47
CA VAL A 442 29.45 -5.13 -0.63
C VAL A 442 30.84 -5.36 -0.06
N ASP A 443 31.14 -6.62 0.26
CA ASP A 443 32.41 -7.05 0.85
C ASP A 443 33.30 -7.65 -0.25
N ALA A 444 34.56 -7.21 -0.31
CA ALA A 444 35.49 -7.53 -1.38
C ALA A 444 36.77 -8.18 -0.87
N TYR A 445 37.09 -9.34 -1.43
CA TYR A 445 38.15 -10.24 -0.97
C TYR A 445 39.16 -10.51 -2.09
N ALA A 446 40.44 -10.35 -1.78
CA ALA A 446 41.54 -10.76 -2.64
C ALA A 446 42.03 -12.18 -2.28
N TYR A 447 42.20 -13.04 -3.30
CA TYR A 447 42.78 -14.38 -3.14
C TYR A 447 43.95 -14.55 -4.11
N GLY A 448 45.16 -14.63 -3.56
CA GLY A 448 46.42 -14.50 -4.28
C GLY A 448 47.27 -13.39 -3.64
N SER A 449 48.15 -12.77 -4.41
CA SER A 449 49.10 -11.76 -3.91
C SER A 449 48.61 -10.31 -4.06
N GLY A 450 47.55 -10.08 -4.85
CA GLY A 450 46.94 -8.77 -5.05
C GLY A 450 46.02 -8.30 -3.90
N SER A 451 45.35 -7.16 -4.10
CA SER A 451 44.45 -6.52 -3.15
C SER A 451 43.29 -5.80 -3.86
N VAL A 452 42.29 -5.35 -3.10
CA VAL A 452 41.07 -4.67 -3.58
C VAL A 452 40.72 -3.47 -2.69
N SER A 453 40.08 -2.45 -3.24
CA SER A 453 39.70 -1.24 -2.52
C SER A 453 38.33 -0.69 -2.99
N PRO A 454 37.40 -0.36 -2.07
CA PRO A 454 37.42 -0.69 -0.66
C PRO A 454 37.18 -2.20 -0.43
N PRO A 455 37.76 -2.81 0.62
CA PRO A 455 37.52 -4.23 0.94
C PRO A 455 36.13 -4.47 1.57
N SER A 456 35.40 -3.41 1.93
CA SER A 456 34.02 -3.44 2.41
C SER A 456 33.40 -2.07 2.23
N GLN A 457 32.17 -1.99 1.73
CA GLN A 457 31.41 -0.75 1.58
C GLN A 457 29.90 -0.99 1.76
N THR A 458 29.20 0.01 2.28
CA THR A 458 27.73 0.03 2.32
C THR A 458 27.20 0.79 1.10
N VAL A 459 26.26 0.20 0.37
CA VAL A 459 25.67 0.77 -0.84
C VAL A 459 24.14 0.79 -0.71
N MET A 460 23.53 1.92 -1.07
CA MET A 460 22.07 2.07 -1.06
C MET A 460 21.41 1.23 -2.16
N TYR A 461 20.15 0.85 -1.95
CA TYR A 461 19.31 0.25 -2.99
C TYR A 461 19.34 1.06 -4.30
N ASP A 462 19.48 0.36 -5.42
CA ASP A 462 19.56 0.88 -6.80
C ASP A 462 20.79 1.78 -7.10
N HIS A 463 21.74 1.92 -6.16
CA HIS A 463 23.03 2.59 -6.41
C HIS A 463 24.07 1.61 -6.99
N THR A 464 25.16 2.15 -7.54
CA THR A 464 26.29 1.39 -8.09
C THR A 464 27.43 1.27 -7.08
N ALA A 465 27.92 0.04 -6.86
CA ALA A 465 29.19 -0.20 -6.16
C ALA A 465 30.38 -0.15 -7.14
N ALA A 466 31.54 0.29 -6.66
CA ALA A 466 32.80 0.27 -7.40
C ALA A 466 33.92 -0.33 -6.53
N ILE A 467 34.75 -1.19 -7.11
CA ILE A 467 35.89 -1.84 -6.45
C ILE A 467 37.11 -1.70 -7.36
N ASP A 468 38.09 -0.91 -6.96
CA ASP A 468 39.40 -0.82 -7.59
C ASP A 468 40.21 -2.10 -7.27
N ILE A 469 40.93 -2.63 -8.24
CA ILE A 469 41.67 -3.90 -8.11
C ILE A 469 43.18 -3.66 -8.33
N TYR A 470 43.99 -4.08 -7.36
CA TYR A 470 45.45 -3.91 -7.43
C TYR A 470 46.16 -5.27 -7.40
N PRO A 471 46.49 -5.87 -8.56
CA PRO A 471 47.41 -7.02 -8.62
C PRO A 471 48.77 -6.68 -8.00
N ALA A 472 49.47 -7.71 -7.51
CA ALA A 472 50.88 -7.57 -7.16
C ALA A 472 51.76 -7.45 -8.42
N ALA A 473 53.02 -7.06 -8.24
CA ALA A 473 54.00 -7.09 -9.32
C ALA A 473 54.12 -8.52 -9.92
N GLY A 474 53.84 -8.64 -11.21
CA GLY A 474 53.83 -9.92 -11.93
C GLY A 474 52.51 -10.68 -11.86
N ASP A 475 51.54 -10.28 -11.03
CA ASP A 475 50.21 -10.92 -10.98
C ASP A 475 49.23 -10.27 -11.96
N VAL A 476 48.28 -11.06 -12.46
CA VAL A 476 47.12 -10.63 -13.25
C VAL A 476 45.82 -11.08 -12.57
N ILE A 477 44.72 -10.37 -12.84
CA ILE A 477 43.39 -10.78 -12.40
C ILE A 477 43.02 -12.06 -13.16
N SER A 478 42.83 -13.18 -12.44
CA SER A 478 42.51 -14.48 -13.03
C SER A 478 41.01 -14.79 -13.02
N GLY A 479 40.25 -14.06 -12.20
CA GLY A 479 38.81 -14.17 -12.12
C GLY A 479 38.22 -13.16 -11.15
N ILE A 480 36.98 -12.77 -11.42
CA ILE A 480 36.12 -12.01 -10.50
C ILE A 480 34.87 -12.85 -10.30
N TYR A 481 34.50 -13.11 -9.06
CA TYR A 481 33.31 -13.89 -8.70
C TYR A 481 32.47 -13.04 -7.75
N ASP A 482 31.21 -12.84 -8.09
CA ASP A 482 30.26 -12.03 -7.33
C ASP A 482 29.14 -12.95 -6.85
N ASN A 483 28.99 -13.09 -5.52
CA ASN A 483 28.16 -14.10 -4.87
C ASN A 483 28.44 -15.52 -5.42
N GLY A 484 29.71 -15.81 -5.70
CA GLY A 484 30.20 -17.05 -6.30
C GLY A 484 29.96 -17.21 -7.81
N VAL A 485 29.31 -16.25 -8.48
CA VAL A 485 29.05 -16.29 -9.93
C VAL A 485 30.20 -15.63 -10.69
N PRO A 486 30.83 -16.30 -11.67
CA PRO A 486 31.89 -15.69 -12.48
C PRO A 486 31.42 -14.44 -13.24
N ARG A 487 32.25 -13.40 -13.23
CA ARG A 487 32.05 -12.12 -13.92
C ARG A 487 33.16 -11.87 -14.94
N PRO A 488 32.94 -11.05 -15.98
CA PRO A 488 34.02 -10.55 -16.83
C PRO A 488 35.07 -9.81 -15.99
N ILE A 489 36.35 -9.98 -16.35
CA ILE A 489 37.44 -9.23 -15.72
C ILE A 489 37.34 -7.76 -16.14
N ALA A 490 37.25 -6.87 -15.16
CA ALA A 490 37.22 -5.42 -15.31
C ALA A 490 37.87 -4.77 -14.09
N ASP A 491 38.56 -3.65 -14.30
CA ASP A 491 39.16 -2.83 -13.25
C ASP A 491 38.90 -1.34 -13.59
N PRO A 492 38.20 -0.57 -12.73
CA PRO A 492 37.49 -1.04 -11.55
C PRO A 492 36.36 -2.02 -11.89
N TYR A 493 36.02 -2.92 -10.96
CA TYR A 493 34.83 -3.76 -11.07
C TYR A 493 33.60 -3.00 -10.53
N TYR A 494 32.51 -3.00 -11.30
CA TYR A 494 31.28 -2.30 -10.97
C TYR A 494 30.12 -3.28 -10.75
N ILE A 495 29.32 -3.02 -9.72
CA ILE A 495 28.02 -3.67 -9.51
C ILE A 495 26.95 -2.59 -9.68
N GLU A 496 26.30 -2.55 -10.84
CA GLU A 496 25.18 -1.65 -11.09
C GLU A 496 23.92 -2.11 -10.37
N ASN A 497 23.12 -1.16 -9.87
CA ASN A 497 21.78 -1.37 -9.30
C ASN A 497 21.76 -2.43 -8.17
N VAL A 498 22.52 -2.16 -7.09
CA VAL A 498 22.64 -3.06 -5.93
C VAL A 498 21.26 -3.23 -5.26
N THR A 499 20.82 -4.48 -5.12
CA THR A 499 19.49 -4.86 -4.56
C THR A 499 19.59 -5.99 -3.52
N SER A 500 20.81 -6.39 -3.15
CA SER A 500 21.14 -7.44 -2.19
C SER A 500 22.57 -7.24 -1.70
N ASN A 501 22.99 -7.95 -0.64
CA ASN A 501 24.41 -8.00 -0.28
C ASN A 501 25.24 -8.73 -1.36
N HIS A 502 26.51 -8.38 -1.47
CA HIS A 502 27.47 -8.97 -2.43
C HIS A 502 28.77 -9.37 -1.74
N GLU A 503 29.16 -10.65 -1.91
CA GLU A 503 30.49 -11.17 -1.61
C GLU A 503 31.29 -11.25 -2.92
N VAL A 504 32.26 -10.34 -3.10
CA VAL A 504 33.09 -10.26 -4.31
C VAL A 504 34.46 -10.88 -4.04
N LEU A 505 34.74 -12.03 -4.65
CA LEU A 505 36.04 -12.67 -4.62
C LEU A 505 36.81 -12.36 -5.92
N VAL A 506 37.91 -11.63 -5.79
CA VAL A 506 38.88 -11.41 -6.87
C VAL A 506 40.02 -12.40 -6.70
N THR A 507 40.22 -13.27 -7.69
CA THR A 507 41.35 -14.19 -7.73
C THR A 507 42.47 -13.62 -8.60
N PHE A 508 43.71 -13.81 -8.16
CA PHE A 508 44.90 -13.47 -8.92
C PHE A 508 45.63 -14.75 -9.36
N THR A 509 46.32 -14.69 -10.48
CA THR A 509 47.38 -15.66 -10.84
C THR A 509 48.61 -14.88 -11.20
N HIS A 510 49.78 -15.46 -10.95
CA HIS A 510 50.99 -14.95 -11.55
C HIS A 510 50.84 -14.98 -13.07
N GLY A 511 51.08 -13.84 -13.73
CA GLY A 511 51.26 -13.79 -15.17
C GLY A 511 52.60 -14.44 -15.53
N GLU A 512 52.75 -14.83 -16.80
CA GLU A 512 54.04 -15.29 -17.30
C GLU A 512 55.00 -14.09 -17.35
N GLN A 513 55.83 -13.96 -16.31
CA GLN A 513 56.91 -12.97 -16.27
C GLN A 513 57.83 -13.17 -17.49
N PRO A 514 58.08 -12.16 -18.33
CA PRO A 514 58.96 -12.30 -19.48
C PRO A 514 60.36 -12.77 -19.06
N VAL A 515 60.67 -14.01 -19.42
CA VAL A 515 61.96 -14.64 -19.21
C VAL A 515 62.79 -14.54 -20.49
N TRP A 516 64.08 -14.30 -20.34
CA TRP A 516 65.09 -14.35 -21.40
C TRP A 516 66.23 -15.28 -21.02
N TYR A 517 66.74 -16.04 -21.97
CA TYR A 517 67.79 -17.03 -21.77
C TYR A 517 69.00 -16.73 -22.65
N LEU A 518 70.20 -16.94 -22.10
CA LEU A 518 71.51 -16.72 -22.72
C LEU A 518 72.39 -17.92 -22.36
N ALA A 519 72.69 -18.77 -23.34
CA ALA A 519 73.39 -20.04 -23.16
C ALA A 519 74.92 -19.89 -23.06
N GLU A 520 75.51 -18.78 -23.50
CA GLU A 520 76.93 -18.46 -23.26
C GLU A 520 77.12 -17.45 -22.09
N GLY A 521 78.34 -17.39 -21.56
CA GLY A 521 78.77 -16.48 -20.50
C GLY A 521 80.09 -16.93 -19.88
N SER A 522 81.05 -16.02 -19.78
CA SER A 522 82.30 -16.28 -19.03
C SER A 522 82.91 -15.01 -18.45
N THR A 523 83.34 -15.12 -17.20
CA THR A 523 84.22 -14.19 -16.49
C THR A 523 85.53 -14.87 -16.09
N ALA A 524 85.84 -16.01 -16.73
CA ALA A 524 87.07 -16.77 -16.58
C ALA A 524 87.93 -16.71 -17.86
N TRP A 525 89.12 -17.30 -17.82
CA TRP A 525 89.98 -17.56 -19.00
C TRP A 525 90.42 -16.31 -19.79
N GLY A 526 90.24 -15.11 -19.24
CA GLY A 526 90.48 -13.83 -19.92
C GLY A 526 89.28 -13.28 -20.70
N PHE A 527 88.10 -13.89 -20.56
CA PHE A 527 86.83 -13.30 -20.99
C PHE A 527 86.28 -12.31 -19.96
N SER A 528 85.53 -11.33 -20.45
CA SER A 528 84.69 -10.44 -19.66
C SER A 528 83.31 -10.39 -20.30
N THR A 529 82.26 -10.70 -19.54
CA THR A 529 80.86 -10.64 -19.98
C THR A 529 80.16 -9.42 -19.39
N TYR A 530 79.24 -8.81 -20.13
CA TYR A 530 78.10 -8.12 -19.55
C TYR A 530 76.78 -8.58 -20.19
N ILE A 531 75.70 -8.50 -19.42
CA ILE A 531 74.34 -8.64 -19.92
C ILE A 531 73.75 -7.24 -20.01
N THR A 532 73.02 -6.98 -21.09
CA THR A 532 72.31 -5.73 -21.34
C THR A 532 70.82 -6.01 -21.37
N ILE A 533 70.04 -5.14 -20.74
CA ILE A 533 68.58 -5.24 -20.68
C ILE A 533 67.97 -3.92 -21.14
N GLU A 534 67.06 -3.98 -22.09
CA GLU A 534 66.24 -2.85 -22.54
C GLU A 534 64.91 -2.83 -21.78
N ASN A 535 64.55 -1.66 -21.26
CA ASN A 535 63.18 -1.34 -20.86
C ASN A 535 62.56 -0.38 -21.90
N PRO A 536 61.82 -0.91 -22.90
CA PRO A 536 61.15 -0.11 -23.91
C PRO A 536 59.80 0.50 -23.45
N GLY A 537 59.45 0.35 -22.17
CA GLY A 537 58.20 0.81 -21.56
C GLY A 537 58.35 2.11 -20.77
N THR A 538 57.22 2.70 -20.37
CA THR A 538 57.15 3.99 -19.64
C THR A 538 57.13 3.85 -18.12
N GLU A 539 57.36 2.64 -17.59
CA GLU A 539 57.33 2.32 -16.16
C GLU A 539 58.74 1.93 -15.67
N ASN A 540 59.02 2.08 -14.37
CA ASN A 540 60.20 1.45 -13.78
C ASN A 540 59.92 -0.05 -13.63
N LEU A 541 60.86 -0.88 -14.09
CA LEU A 541 60.80 -2.34 -13.94
C LEU A 541 61.98 -2.83 -13.09
N ASN A 542 61.96 -4.10 -12.71
CA ASN A 542 63.07 -4.83 -12.13
C ASN A 542 63.26 -6.14 -12.88
N ALA A 543 64.51 -6.57 -13.03
CA ALA A 543 64.83 -7.88 -13.59
C ALA A 543 65.79 -8.65 -12.68
N THR A 544 65.48 -9.92 -12.41
CA THR A 544 66.39 -10.84 -11.73
C THR A 544 67.16 -11.64 -12.75
N LEU A 545 68.49 -11.64 -12.64
CA LEU A 545 69.42 -12.42 -13.45
C LEU A 545 69.90 -13.62 -12.62
N THR A 546 69.44 -14.83 -12.95
CA THR A 546 69.94 -16.10 -12.42
C THR A 546 71.10 -16.60 -13.29
N TYR A 547 72.27 -16.81 -12.68
CA TYR A 547 73.47 -17.33 -13.34
C TYR A 547 73.65 -18.82 -13.03
N MET A 548 73.48 -19.67 -14.04
CA MET A 548 73.65 -21.12 -13.95
C MET A 548 75.09 -21.49 -14.34
N LYS A 549 75.88 -22.03 -13.41
CA LYS A 549 77.30 -22.37 -13.67
C LYS A 549 77.50 -23.83 -14.07
N THR A 550 78.66 -24.12 -14.65
CA THR A 550 79.11 -25.49 -15.01
C THR A 550 79.24 -26.44 -13.81
N ASP A 551 79.36 -25.90 -12.60
CA ASP A 551 79.41 -26.65 -11.33
C ASP A 551 78.04 -26.89 -10.69
N THR A 552 76.96 -26.69 -11.46
CA THR A 552 75.54 -26.82 -11.06
C THR A 552 75.16 -26.00 -9.82
N THR A 553 75.83 -24.87 -9.58
CA THR A 553 75.42 -23.89 -8.56
C THR A 553 74.98 -22.57 -9.18
N GLU A 554 73.83 -22.09 -8.76
CA GLU A 554 73.26 -20.82 -9.20
C GLU A 554 73.69 -19.64 -8.30
N GLN A 555 73.70 -18.44 -8.86
CA GLN A 555 73.73 -17.17 -8.11
C GLN A 555 72.79 -16.16 -8.78
N GLU A 556 72.26 -15.19 -8.02
CA GLU A 556 71.28 -14.23 -8.55
C GLU A 556 71.66 -12.78 -8.23
N GLN A 557 71.27 -11.85 -9.12
CA GLN A 557 71.17 -10.43 -8.80
C GLN A 557 69.93 -9.80 -9.43
N THR A 558 69.24 -8.94 -8.69
CA THR A 558 68.12 -8.12 -9.19
C THR A 558 68.61 -6.71 -9.52
N VAL A 559 68.25 -6.19 -10.68
CA VAL A 559 68.58 -4.84 -11.13
C VAL A 559 67.33 -4.04 -11.47
N GLY A 560 67.31 -2.76 -11.11
CA GLY A 560 66.27 -1.83 -11.51
C GLY A 560 66.49 -1.33 -12.93
N LEU A 561 65.40 -1.19 -13.69
CA LEU A 561 65.36 -0.80 -15.09
C LEU A 561 64.51 0.47 -15.24
N PRO A 562 65.12 1.67 -15.32
CA PRO A 562 64.38 2.92 -15.55
C PRO A 562 63.57 2.88 -16.85
N PRO A 563 62.46 3.64 -16.94
CA PRO A 563 61.64 3.68 -18.15
C PRO A 563 62.42 4.19 -19.36
N LEU A 564 62.09 3.66 -20.54
CA LEU A 564 62.63 4.06 -21.84
C LEU A 564 64.17 4.09 -21.86
N SER A 565 64.80 3.01 -21.37
CA SER A 565 66.24 2.98 -21.11
C SER A 565 66.93 1.63 -21.32
N GLN A 566 68.26 1.69 -21.31
CA GLN A 566 69.16 0.53 -21.24
C GLN A 566 69.75 0.38 -19.84
N ALA A 567 69.83 -0.85 -19.32
CA ALA A 567 70.69 -1.23 -18.20
C ALA A 567 71.83 -2.15 -18.67
N THR A 568 72.97 -2.15 -17.98
CA THR A 568 74.09 -3.06 -18.28
C THR A 568 74.67 -3.61 -16.98
N VAL A 569 74.79 -4.94 -16.92
CA VAL A 569 75.08 -5.73 -15.72
C VAL A 569 76.35 -6.53 -15.93
N ASN A 570 77.38 -6.29 -15.11
CA ASN A 570 78.62 -7.06 -15.13
C ASN A 570 78.65 -8.05 -13.95
N PRO A 571 78.61 -9.37 -14.18
CA PRO A 571 78.55 -10.37 -13.13
C PRO A 571 79.91 -10.73 -12.50
N ALA A 572 81.04 -10.23 -12.99
CA ALA A 572 82.37 -10.66 -12.56
C ALA A 572 82.63 -10.44 -11.06
N ALA A 573 82.10 -9.35 -10.49
CA ALA A 573 82.22 -9.05 -9.06
C ALA A 573 81.37 -9.95 -8.14
N LEU A 574 80.39 -10.65 -8.72
CA LEU A 574 79.49 -11.60 -8.02
C LEU A 574 80.01 -13.03 -8.18
N LEU A 575 80.24 -13.47 -9.43
CA LEU A 575 80.59 -14.85 -9.77
C LEU A 575 82.09 -15.17 -9.55
N GLY A 576 82.97 -14.17 -9.64
CA GLY A 576 84.41 -14.39 -9.78
C GLY A 576 84.77 -14.97 -11.16
N GLU A 577 85.82 -15.80 -11.21
CA GLU A 577 86.19 -16.55 -12.41
C GLU A 577 85.21 -17.73 -12.60
N ALA A 578 84.25 -17.60 -13.52
CA ALA A 578 83.26 -18.65 -13.80
C ALA A 578 82.84 -18.68 -15.28
N ASP A 579 82.47 -19.87 -15.76
CA ASP A 579 81.70 -20.05 -17.00
C ASP A 579 80.23 -20.33 -16.64
N PHE A 580 79.29 -19.63 -17.27
CA PHE A 580 77.88 -19.59 -16.88
C PHE A 580 76.93 -19.37 -18.06
N SER A 581 75.64 -19.63 -17.85
CA SER A 581 74.54 -19.16 -18.68
C SER A 581 73.62 -18.29 -17.82
N THR A 582 72.77 -17.48 -18.44
CA THR A 582 71.90 -16.53 -17.73
C THR A 582 70.43 -16.83 -18.02
N ARG A 583 69.58 -16.72 -17.00
CA ARG A 583 68.13 -16.53 -17.12
C ARG A 583 67.80 -15.15 -16.56
N VAL A 584 67.08 -14.31 -17.30
CA VAL A 584 66.71 -12.95 -16.92
C VAL A 584 65.19 -12.82 -16.90
N THR A 585 64.60 -12.48 -15.76
CA THR A 585 63.14 -12.47 -15.58
C THR A 585 62.66 -11.09 -15.15
N CYS A 586 61.75 -10.46 -15.90
CA CYS A 586 61.11 -9.19 -15.51
C CYS A 586 60.03 -9.41 -14.44
N LEU A 587 60.18 -8.76 -13.28
CA LEU A 587 59.35 -9.03 -12.11
C LEU A 587 57.92 -8.48 -12.23
N GLU A 588 57.73 -7.39 -12.97
CA GLU A 588 56.44 -6.71 -13.17
C GLU A 588 55.65 -7.26 -14.38
N GLY A 589 56.13 -8.31 -15.05
CA GLY A 589 55.44 -8.91 -16.18
C GLY A 589 55.42 -8.08 -17.47
N LYS A 590 56.32 -7.08 -17.62
CA LYS A 590 56.35 -6.17 -18.77
C LYS A 590 57.46 -6.52 -19.76
N THR A 591 57.27 -6.14 -21.02
CA THR A 591 58.24 -6.38 -22.09
C THR A 591 59.61 -5.78 -21.76
N ILE A 592 60.62 -6.65 -21.69
CA ILE A 592 62.04 -6.31 -21.76
C ILE A 592 62.65 -7.05 -22.95
N ALA A 593 63.83 -6.62 -23.40
CA ALA A 593 64.67 -7.39 -24.34
C ALA A 593 66.08 -7.53 -23.76
N VAL A 594 66.77 -8.63 -24.06
CA VAL A 594 68.05 -9.00 -23.39
C VAL A 594 69.11 -9.46 -24.40
N ASP A 595 70.34 -8.98 -24.22
CA ASP A 595 71.51 -9.27 -25.05
C ASP A 595 72.77 -9.47 -24.18
N ARG A 596 73.62 -10.43 -24.51
CA ARG A 596 74.91 -10.70 -23.86
C ARG A 596 76.04 -10.28 -24.79
N THR A 597 76.93 -9.39 -24.34
CA THR A 597 78.23 -9.16 -25.01
C THR A 597 79.37 -9.75 -24.19
N MET A 598 80.32 -10.39 -24.86
CA MET A 598 81.58 -10.86 -24.31
C MET A 598 82.76 -10.20 -25.02
N TYR A 599 83.83 -9.96 -24.27
CA TYR A 599 85.10 -9.43 -24.77
C TYR A 599 86.27 -10.27 -24.26
N TRP A 600 87.35 -10.34 -25.02
CA TRP A 600 88.61 -10.99 -24.63
C TRP A 600 89.80 -10.34 -25.35
N THR A 601 91.01 -10.85 -25.14
CA THR A 601 92.20 -10.44 -25.93
C THR A 601 93.04 -11.66 -26.20
N GLY A 602 92.98 -12.18 -27.44
CA GLY A 602 93.70 -13.38 -27.84
C GLY A 602 95.23 -13.24 -27.76
N PRO A 603 95.99 -14.32 -27.51
CA PRO A 603 97.46 -14.28 -27.51
C PRO A 603 98.05 -13.65 -28.79
N GLY A 604 98.65 -12.47 -28.62
CA GLY A 604 99.25 -11.68 -29.70
C GLY A 604 98.28 -10.77 -30.47
N ALA A 605 97.03 -10.60 -30.00
CA ALA A 605 96.14 -9.57 -30.52
C ALA A 605 96.68 -8.16 -30.18
N PRO A 606 96.52 -7.16 -31.07
CA PRO A 606 96.89 -5.78 -30.79
C PRO A 606 95.83 -5.02 -30.00
N SER A 607 94.62 -5.56 -29.88
CA SER A 607 93.45 -4.95 -29.24
C SER A 607 92.47 -6.02 -28.72
N PRO A 608 91.48 -5.65 -27.87
CA PRO A 608 90.42 -6.55 -27.45
C PRO A 608 89.39 -6.81 -28.56
N GLU A 609 89.03 -8.08 -28.70
CA GLU A 609 87.93 -8.58 -29.52
C GLU A 609 86.66 -8.81 -28.67
N GLY A 610 85.54 -9.11 -29.33
CA GLY A 610 84.29 -9.44 -28.68
C GLY A 610 83.29 -10.12 -29.60
N HIS A 611 82.22 -10.66 -29.01
CA HIS A 611 81.03 -11.16 -29.70
C HIS A 611 79.80 -10.91 -28.85
N ASN A 612 78.60 -11.01 -29.42
CA ASN A 612 77.36 -10.90 -28.65
C ASN A 612 76.23 -11.75 -29.23
N SER A 613 75.23 -11.99 -28.41
CA SER A 613 73.98 -12.63 -28.84
C SER A 613 72.80 -12.01 -28.10
N VAL A 614 71.72 -11.74 -28.84
CA VAL A 614 70.38 -11.63 -28.26
C VAL A 614 70.02 -12.95 -27.56
N GLY A 615 69.23 -12.86 -26.49
CA GLY A 615 68.67 -14.04 -25.82
C GLY A 615 67.41 -14.57 -26.52
N VAL A 616 66.84 -15.62 -25.95
CA VAL A 616 65.55 -16.20 -26.39
C VAL A 616 64.53 -16.18 -25.26
N THR A 617 63.24 -16.12 -25.59
CA THR A 617 62.15 -16.05 -24.61
C THR A 617 61.71 -17.41 -24.07
N ALA A 618 62.08 -18.52 -24.72
CA ALA A 618 61.72 -19.87 -24.32
C ALA A 618 62.88 -20.86 -24.52
N PRO A 619 63.01 -21.89 -23.66
CA PRO A 619 63.78 -23.09 -23.97
C PRO A 619 63.01 -23.99 -24.93
N GLU A 620 63.71 -24.69 -25.81
CA GLU A 620 63.15 -25.55 -26.85
C GLU A 620 63.79 -26.94 -26.90
N ASN A 621 63.03 -27.91 -27.41
CA ASN A 621 63.50 -29.28 -27.57
C ASN A 621 64.40 -29.48 -28.81
N THR A 622 64.53 -28.49 -29.70
CA THR A 622 65.43 -28.54 -30.87
C THR A 622 65.95 -27.15 -31.24
N TRP A 623 67.22 -27.08 -31.66
CA TRP A 623 67.90 -25.86 -32.10
C TRP A 623 68.76 -26.13 -33.35
N TYR A 624 68.93 -25.11 -34.19
CA TYR A 624 69.62 -25.18 -35.47
C TYR A 624 70.68 -24.09 -35.61
N LEU A 625 71.89 -24.48 -36.06
CA LEU A 625 73.09 -23.65 -36.12
C LEU A 625 73.79 -23.85 -37.50
N PRO A 626 73.46 -23.04 -38.54
CA PRO A 626 73.96 -23.22 -39.92
C PRO A 626 75.46 -23.00 -40.16
N GLU A 627 76.11 -22.12 -39.39
CA GLU A 627 77.56 -21.93 -39.37
C GLU A 627 78.26 -22.94 -38.44
N GLY A 628 79.51 -23.24 -38.74
CA GLY A 628 80.32 -24.17 -37.96
C GLY A 628 81.50 -24.72 -38.76
N SER A 629 82.70 -24.55 -38.21
CA SER A 629 83.94 -25.11 -38.77
C SER A 629 84.98 -25.41 -37.69
N SER A 630 85.66 -26.54 -37.84
CA SER A 630 86.88 -26.91 -37.12
C SER A 630 88.10 -27.00 -38.06
N ASP A 631 87.95 -26.59 -39.31
CA ASP A 631 89.03 -26.38 -40.28
C ASP A 631 89.42 -24.90 -40.34
N TRP A 632 90.32 -24.50 -41.24
CA TRP A 632 90.77 -23.12 -41.48
C TRP A 632 91.34 -22.39 -40.23
N GLY A 633 91.65 -23.16 -39.17
CA GLY A 633 92.12 -22.66 -37.87
C GLY A 633 91.01 -22.24 -36.90
N PHE A 634 89.75 -22.56 -37.18
CA PHE A 634 88.61 -22.29 -36.31
C PHE A 634 88.53 -23.21 -35.09
N GLU A 635 87.92 -22.68 -34.03
CA GLU A 635 87.67 -23.29 -32.74
C GLU A 635 86.16 -23.17 -32.45
N SER A 636 85.37 -24.12 -32.98
CA SER A 636 83.91 -24.15 -32.85
C SER A 636 83.43 -24.84 -31.56
N TRP A 637 82.57 -24.14 -30.82
CA TRP A 637 81.88 -24.63 -29.63
C TRP A 637 80.36 -24.54 -29.80
N VAL A 638 79.66 -25.58 -29.39
CA VAL A 638 78.21 -25.56 -29.14
C VAL A 638 77.99 -25.44 -27.64
N LEU A 639 77.16 -24.49 -27.22
CA LEU A 639 76.94 -24.12 -25.83
C LEU A 639 75.48 -24.36 -25.51
N VAL A 640 75.19 -25.17 -24.50
CA VAL A 640 73.83 -25.58 -24.17
C VAL A 640 73.51 -25.27 -22.71
N GLN A 641 72.48 -24.46 -22.49
CA GLN A 641 71.88 -24.17 -21.19
C GLN A 641 70.70 -25.10 -20.93
N ASN A 642 70.66 -25.69 -19.74
CA ASN A 642 69.52 -26.42 -19.21
C ASN A 642 68.95 -25.64 -18.01
N PRO A 643 67.86 -24.87 -18.21
CA PRO A 643 67.25 -24.06 -17.16
C PRO A 643 66.24 -24.84 -16.30
N GLY A 644 66.03 -26.13 -16.54
CA GLY A 644 65.01 -26.95 -15.89
C GLY A 644 65.56 -27.95 -14.86
N ASP A 645 64.63 -28.46 -14.05
CA ASP A 645 64.88 -29.30 -12.87
C ASP A 645 65.41 -30.72 -13.16
N ASN A 646 65.65 -31.08 -14.42
CA ASN A 646 66.01 -32.44 -14.86
C ASN A 646 67.21 -32.40 -15.80
N ASP A 647 68.14 -33.35 -15.67
CA ASP A 647 69.29 -33.49 -16.57
C ASP A 647 68.86 -33.69 -18.02
N ALA A 648 69.32 -32.80 -18.90
CA ALA A 648 69.01 -32.85 -20.33
C ALA A 648 69.99 -33.78 -21.05
N LEU A 649 69.49 -34.92 -21.54
CA LEU A 649 70.15 -35.68 -22.60
C LEU A 649 69.98 -34.90 -23.91
N VAL A 650 71.09 -34.48 -24.51
CA VAL A 650 71.13 -33.71 -25.76
C VAL A 650 71.87 -34.49 -26.83
N THR A 651 71.40 -34.43 -28.07
CA THR A 651 72.07 -35.03 -29.24
C THR A 651 72.49 -33.93 -30.20
N LEU A 652 73.80 -33.78 -30.40
CA LEU A 652 74.39 -32.87 -31.37
C LEU A 652 74.52 -33.62 -32.71
N THR A 653 73.72 -33.24 -33.71
CA THR A 653 73.78 -33.80 -35.06
C THR A 653 74.54 -32.84 -35.97
N TYR A 654 75.79 -33.16 -36.24
CA TYR A 654 76.68 -32.43 -37.14
C TYR A 654 76.41 -32.83 -38.60
N MET A 655 75.94 -31.88 -39.41
CA MET A 655 75.66 -32.04 -40.84
C MET A 655 76.89 -31.59 -41.63
N ILE A 656 77.80 -32.53 -41.84
CA ILE A 656 79.14 -32.29 -42.40
C ILE A 656 79.06 -32.02 -43.91
N GLN A 657 79.79 -31.01 -44.40
CA GLN A 657 79.79 -30.67 -45.81
C GLN A 657 80.40 -31.78 -46.68
N GLY A 658 79.56 -32.43 -47.48
CA GLY A 658 79.98 -33.50 -48.41
C GLY A 658 80.14 -34.89 -47.79
N ALA A 659 79.67 -35.10 -46.56
CA ALA A 659 79.67 -36.41 -45.88
C ALA A 659 78.33 -36.68 -45.17
N ASP A 660 78.13 -37.91 -44.70
CA ASP A 660 76.94 -38.26 -43.91
C ASP A 660 76.96 -37.59 -42.53
N PRO A 661 75.80 -37.17 -41.96
CA PRO A 661 75.75 -36.54 -40.65
C PRO A 661 76.19 -37.45 -39.50
N VAL A 662 76.94 -36.89 -38.54
CA VAL A 662 77.38 -37.57 -37.31
C VAL A 662 76.56 -37.07 -36.13
N ALA A 663 76.01 -37.99 -35.32
CA ALA A 663 75.24 -37.66 -34.14
C ALA A 663 75.98 -38.06 -32.86
N VAL A 664 76.01 -37.17 -31.86
CA VAL A 664 76.78 -37.32 -30.63
C VAL A 664 75.92 -36.97 -29.42
N GLU A 665 75.78 -37.91 -28.48
CA GLU A 665 75.03 -37.70 -27.23
C GLU A 665 75.89 -37.05 -26.14
N ARG A 666 75.29 -36.14 -25.38
CA ARG A 666 75.88 -35.42 -24.23
C ARG A 666 74.82 -35.22 -23.14
N THR A 667 75.24 -34.95 -21.92
CA THR A 667 74.34 -34.60 -20.80
C THR A 667 74.64 -33.19 -20.31
N VAL A 668 73.60 -32.38 -20.13
CA VAL A 668 73.65 -31.06 -19.49
C VAL A 668 72.87 -31.16 -18.17
N PRO A 669 73.53 -31.11 -17.00
CA PRO A 669 72.84 -31.25 -15.72
C PRO A 669 71.73 -30.20 -15.52
N ALA A 670 70.77 -30.49 -14.65
CA ALA A 670 69.77 -29.51 -14.22
C ALA A 670 70.43 -28.20 -13.72
N HIS A 671 69.77 -27.04 -13.94
CA HIS A 671 70.23 -25.72 -13.50
C HIS A 671 71.69 -25.38 -13.88
N SER A 672 72.11 -25.73 -15.10
CA SER A 672 73.51 -25.62 -15.53
C SER A 672 73.67 -25.32 -17.02
N ARG A 673 74.92 -25.23 -17.48
CA ARG A 673 75.25 -25.24 -18.91
C ARG A 673 76.54 -26.00 -19.20
N MET A 674 76.65 -26.53 -20.41
CA MET A 674 77.80 -27.29 -20.90
C MET A 674 78.25 -26.80 -22.28
N ASN A 675 79.52 -27.01 -22.62
CA ASN A 675 80.11 -26.67 -23.92
C ASN A 675 80.67 -27.93 -24.58
N PHE A 676 80.49 -28.04 -25.89
CA PHE A 676 80.88 -29.19 -26.70
C PHE A 676 81.74 -28.74 -27.88
N SER A 677 82.93 -29.31 -27.97
CA SER A 677 83.96 -28.98 -28.96
C SER A 677 83.69 -29.73 -30.26
N MET A 678 83.50 -28.99 -31.36
CA MET A 678 83.28 -29.61 -32.67
C MET A 678 84.48 -30.47 -33.10
N VAL A 679 85.70 -30.05 -32.79
CA VAL A 679 86.91 -30.78 -33.20
C VAL A 679 87.13 -32.07 -32.42
N ASP A 680 86.65 -32.15 -31.18
CA ASP A 680 86.68 -33.40 -30.39
C ASP A 680 85.54 -34.36 -30.76
N ASP A 681 84.40 -33.83 -31.22
CA ASP A 681 83.20 -34.60 -31.56
C ASP A 681 83.22 -35.15 -33.01
N ILE A 682 83.75 -34.42 -34.00
CA ILE A 682 83.81 -34.84 -35.41
C ILE A 682 85.19 -34.70 -36.10
N GLY A 683 86.21 -34.18 -35.42
CA GLY A 683 87.50 -33.85 -36.05
C GLY A 683 87.46 -32.54 -36.84
N VAL A 684 88.34 -32.40 -37.84
CA VAL A 684 88.49 -31.20 -38.67
C VAL A 684 87.51 -31.25 -39.86
N ALA A 685 86.50 -30.38 -39.88
CA ALA A 685 85.46 -30.31 -40.90
C ALA A 685 84.66 -29.00 -40.87
N ASP A 686 83.95 -28.70 -41.97
CA ASP A 686 82.88 -27.70 -42.01
C ASP A 686 81.52 -28.40 -41.75
N ALA A 687 80.78 -28.01 -40.70
CA ALA A 687 79.58 -28.71 -40.23
C ALA A 687 78.57 -27.75 -39.56
N SER A 688 77.31 -27.73 -40.03
CA SER A 688 76.21 -27.12 -39.27
C SER A 688 75.74 -28.09 -38.18
N VAL A 689 75.11 -27.59 -37.12
CA VAL A 689 74.66 -28.43 -36.00
C VAL A 689 73.14 -28.34 -35.84
N MET A 690 72.51 -29.48 -35.60
CA MET A 690 71.15 -29.57 -35.05
C MET A 690 71.25 -30.19 -33.66
N VAL A 691 70.89 -29.45 -32.62
CA VAL A 691 70.84 -29.93 -31.23
C VAL A 691 69.41 -30.35 -30.93
N THR A 692 69.19 -31.60 -30.55
CA THR A 692 67.88 -32.07 -30.04
C THR A 692 67.99 -32.47 -28.58
N SER A 693 66.91 -32.39 -27.80
CA SER A 693 66.91 -32.82 -26.40
C SER A 693 65.59 -33.44 -25.95
N ALA A 694 65.67 -34.29 -24.92
CA ALA A 694 64.52 -34.89 -24.24
C ALA A 694 63.74 -33.90 -23.36
N VAL A 695 64.34 -32.79 -22.95
CA VAL A 695 63.71 -31.68 -22.21
C VAL A 695 64.09 -30.34 -22.87
N PRO A 696 63.31 -29.26 -22.67
CA PRO A 696 63.66 -27.96 -23.24
C PRO A 696 65.01 -27.42 -22.76
N VAL A 697 65.83 -26.96 -23.70
CA VAL A 697 67.17 -26.36 -23.48
C VAL A 697 67.32 -25.08 -24.32
N ILE A 698 68.44 -24.37 -24.21
CA ILE A 698 68.81 -23.29 -25.15
C ILE A 698 70.19 -23.62 -25.74
N ALA A 699 70.39 -23.41 -27.05
CA ALA A 699 71.68 -23.61 -27.71
C ALA A 699 72.20 -22.36 -28.42
N GLU A 700 73.44 -21.96 -28.09
CA GLU A 700 74.26 -21.00 -28.83
C GLU A 700 75.43 -21.72 -29.51
N ARG A 701 76.03 -21.09 -30.52
CA ARG A 701 77.34 -21.45 -31.09
C ARG A 701 78.31 -20.30 -30.87
N SER A 702 79.53 -20.60 -30.46
CA SER A 702 80.65 -19.67 -30.43
C SER A 702 81.77 -20.19 -31.31
N MET A 703 82.39 -19.33 -32.11
CA MET A 703 83.54 -19.64 -32.96
C MET A 703 84.64 -18.63 -32.73
N TYR A 704 85.83 -19.13 -32.46
CA TYR A 704 87.05 -18.32 -32.38
C TYR A 704 88.03 -18.79 -33.47
N ARG A 705 88.97 -17.96 -33.89
CA ARG A 705 90.02 -18.37 -34.84
C ARG A 705 91.36 -17.74 -34.49
N ASN A 706 92.44 -18.26 -35.06
CA ASN A 706 93.76 -17.63 -35.04
C ASN A 706 94.31 -17.38 -33.61
N ASN A 707 94.18 -18.35 -32.70
CA ASN A 707 94.43 -18.20 -31.25
C ASN A 707 93.48 -17.17 -30.59
N ARG A 708 92.18 -17.25 -30.91
CA ARG A 708 91.13 -16.30 -30.46
C ARG A 708 91.51 -14.82 -30.69
N ARG A 709 92.19 -14.50 -31.79
CA ARG A 709 92.42 -13.10 -32.22
C ARG A 709 91.25 -12.51 -33.01
N GLU A 710 90.20 -13.30 -33.18
CA GLU A 710 88.91 -12.97 -33.76
C GLU A 710 87.89 -14.02 -33.25
N GLY A 711 86.60 -13.71 -33.31
CA GLY A 711 85.54 -14.67 -33.04
C GLY A 711 84.15 -14.07 -33.13
N HIS A 712 83.16 -14.92 -33.37
CA HIS A 712 81.73 -14.57 -33.41
C HIS A 712 80.90 -15.65 -32.72
N CYS A 713 79.67 -15.32 -32.37
CA CYS A 713 78.70 -16.28 -31.88
C CYS A 713 77.34 -16.08 -32.56
N SER A 714 76.43 -17.02 -32.36
CA SER A 714 75.00 -16.83 -32.67
C SER A 714 74.14 -17.74 -31.81
N ILE A 715 72.94 -17.25 -31.52
CA ILE A 715 71.84 -18.06 -31.01
C ILE A 715 71.33 -19.00 -32.10
N GLY A 716 70.92 -20.22 -31.73
CA GLY A 716 70.27 -21.11 -32.68
C GLY A 716 68.89 -20.61 -33.09
N ALA A 717 68.45 -20.99 -34.29
CA ALA A 717 67.03 -20.92 -34.61
C ALA A 717 66.29 -22.04 -33.87
N ALA A 718 65.10 -21.75 -33.32
CA ALA A 718 64.23 -22.74 -32.69
C ALA A 718 63.53 -23.66 -33.73
N ALA A 719 63.27 -23.15 -34.93
CA ALA A 719 62.54 -23.85 -35.98
C ALA A 719 63.15 -23.63 -37.37
N PRO A 720 63.01 -24.60 -38.30
CA PRO A 720 63.26 -24.40 -39.72
C PRO A 720 62.00 -23.86 -40.42
N ALA A 721 62.19 -23.04 -41.45
CA ALA A 721 61.11 -22.35 -42.15
C ALA A 721 61.35 -22.25 -43.66
N ASN A 722 60.28 -21.97 -44.41
CA ASN A 722 60.31 -21.83 -45.87
C ASN A 722 60.83 -20.46 -46.34
N THR A 723 61.07 -19.52 -45.44
CA THR A 723 61.69 -18.21 -45.74
C THR A 723 62.53 -17.80 -44.54
N PHE A 724 63.66 -17.13 -44.80
CA PHE A 724 64.55 -16.53 -43.80
C PHE A 724 65.01 -15.16 -44.28
N TYR A 725 65.21 -14.24 -43.34
CA TYR A 725 65.55 -12.85 -43.59
C TYR A 725 66.74 -12.39 -42.74
N LEU A 726 67.67 -11.65 -43.35
CA LEU A 726 68.89 -11.15 -42.72
C LEU A 726 69.13 -9.71 -43.22
N ALA A 727 69.15 -8.73 -42.32
CA ALA A 727 69.07 -7.29 -42.61
C ALA A 727 70.42 -6.58 -42.84
N GLU A 728 71.52 -7.07 -42.25
CA GLU A 728 72.91 -6.65 -42.46
C GLU A 728 73.57 -7.44 -43.60
N GLY A 729 74.66 -6.88 -44.13
CA GLY A 729 75.48 -7.46 -45.17
C GLY A 729 76.19 -6.37 -46.00
N THR A 730 77.46 -6.59 -46.28
CA THR A 730 78.18 -5.84 -47.33
C THR A 730 79.31 -6.68 -47.91
N THR A 731 79.48 -6.59 -49.23
CA THR A 731 80.61 -7.15 -49.97
C THR A 731 81.60 -6.06 -50.40
N ALA A 732 81.31 -4.80 -50.04
CA ALA A 732 82.17 -3.64 -50.22
C ALA A 732 83.11 -3.47 -49.03
N TRP A 733 83.87 -2.36 -49.02
CA TRP A 733 84.67 -1.88 -47.87
C TRP A 733 85.75 -2.84 -47.32
N GLY A 734 86.00 -3.96 -48.00
CA GLY A 734 86.93 -5.00 -47.55
C GLY A 734 86.28 -6.16 -46.78
N PHE A 735 84.95 -6.19 -46.67
CA PHE A 735 84.21 -7.30 -46.07
C PHE A 735 84.03 -8.46 -47.05
N THR A 736 84.23 -9.68 -46.57
CA THR A 736 83.70 -10.90 -47.15
C THR A 736 82.45 -11.32 -46.37
N THR A 737 81.30 -11.41 -47.05
CA THR A 737 80.07 -11.93 -46.47
C THR A 737 79.80 -13.36 -46.93
N PHE A 738 79.43 -14.22 -45.99
CA PHE A 738 78.97 -15.58 -46.22
C PHE A 738 77.51 -15.72 -45.79
N LEU A 739 76.69 -16.38 -46.61
CA LEU A 739 75.37 -16.88 -46.24
C LEU A 739 75.48 -18.40 -46.04
N LEU A 740 74.96 -18.89 -44.93
CA LEU A 740 75.13 -20.26 -44.47
C LEU A 740 73.75 -20.89 -44.29
N LEU A 741 73.55 -22.06 -44.89
CA LEU A 741 72.26 -22.71 -44.99
C LEU A 741 72.33 -24.11 -44.41
N GLN A 742 71.29 -24.49 -43.67
CA GLN A 742 71.09 -25.83 -43.13
C GLN A 742 69.75 -26.37 -43.60
N ASN A 743 69.75 -27.55 -44.22
CA ASN A 743 68.54 -28.34 -44.43
C ASN A 743 68.54 -29.50 -43.43
N PRO A 744 67.80 -29.40 -42.31
CA PRO A 744 67.70 -30.50 -41.35
C PRO A 744 66.73 -31.61 -41.81
N GLY A 745 65.94 -31.37 -42.86
CA GLY A 745 64.93 -32.28 -43.37
C GLY A 745 65.49 -33.52 -44.07
N ASN A 746 64.65 -34.55 -44.21
CA ASN A 746 64.98 -35.78 -44.93
C ASN A 746 64.80 -35.66 -46.45
N ASP A 747 64.19 -34.57 -46.93
CA ASP A 747 63.97 -34.26 -48.34
C ASP A 747 64.88 -33.11 -48.80
N ALA A 748 65.16 -33.04 -50.10
CA ALA A 748 65.93 -31.94 -50.67
C ALA A 748 65.06 -30.66 -50.79
N ALA A 749 65.65 -29.50 -50.58
CA ALA A 749 64.98 -28.20 -50.66
C ALA A 749 65.48 -27.41 -51.88
N ASP A 750 64.59 -26.96 -52.77
CA ASP A 750 64.94 -26.01 -53.82
C ASP A 750 64.91 -24.59 -53.25
N VAL A 751 66.04 -23.89 -53.36
CA VAL A 751 66.30 -22.60 -52.72
C VAL A 751 66.43 -21.48 -53.76
N THR A 752 65.76 -20.37 -53.50
CA THR A 752 65.87 -19.08 -54.20
C THR A 752 66.35 -18.01 -53.22
N ILE A 753 67.26 -17.13 -53.66
CA ILE A 753 67.78 -16.04 -52.82
C ILE A 753 67.57 -14.70 -53.53
N THR A 754 67.05 -13.71 -52.80
CA THR A 754 66.94 -12.33 -53.23
C THR A 754 67.80 -11.44 -52.34
N TYR A 755 68.72 -10.71 -52.96
CA TYR A 755 69.59 -9.73 -52.34
C TYR A 755 69.03 -8.33 -52.56
N MET A 756 68.74 -7.59 -51.49
CA MET A 756 68.16 -6.26 -51.54
C MET A 756 69.28 -5.23 -51.37
N THR A 757 69.59 -4.52 -52.46
CA THR A 757 70.76 -3.61 -52.55
C THR A 757 70.31 -2.15 -52.73
N PRO A 758 71.22 -1.15 -52.62
CA PRO A 758 70.93 0.24 -52.99
C PRO A 758 70.46 0.44 -54.44
N GLU A 759 70.74 -0.50 -55.35
CA GLU A 759 70.22 -0.50 -56.74
C GLU A 759 68.86 -1.22 -56.89
N GLY A 760 68.28 -1.69 -55.78
CA GLY A 760 67.09 -2.53 -55.75
C GLY A 760 67.40 -4.03 -55.58
N PRO A 761 66.37 -4.90 -55.68
CA PRO A 761 66.51 -6.34 -55.49
C PRO A 761 67.19 -7.03 -56.68
N LYS A 762 68.05 -7.99 -56.38
CA LYS A 762 68.84 -8.82 -57.30
C LYS A 762 68.62 -10.29 -56.93
N ALA A 763 68.21 -11.15 -57.85
CA ALA A 763 67.93 -12.56 -57.55
C ALA A 763 69.09 -13.48 -57.98
N GLN A 764 69.48 -14.42 -57.13
CA GLN A 764 70.41 -15.49 -57.50
C GLN A 764 69.69 -16.56 -58.33
N PRO A 765 70.36 -17.22 -59.30
CA PRO A 765 69.89 -18.48 -59.84
C PRO A 765 69.55 -19.50 -58.73
N PRO A 766 68.42 -20.23 -58.84
CA PRO A 766 68.01 -21.23 -57.86
C PRO A 766 68.92 -22.48 -57.90
N PHE A 767 68.99 -23.17 -56.77
CA PHE A 767 69.76 -24.41 -56.60
C PHE A 767 69.07 -25.33 -55.58
N THR A 768 69.37 -26.62 -55.63
CA THR A 768 68.82 -27.61 -54.70
C THR A 768 69.80 -27.89 -53.56
N LEU A 769 69.36 -27.69 -52.32
CA LEU A 769 70.07 -28.00 -51.08
C LEU A 769 69.74 -29.44 -50.63
N PRO A 770 70.73 -30.37 -50.58
CA PRO A 770 70.48 -31.77 -50.24
C PRO A 770 69.85 -31.97 -48.84
N PRO A 771 69.17 -33.11 -48.59
CA PRO A 771 68.65 -33.44 -47.26
C PRO A 771 69.76 -33.58 -46.21
N ARG A 772 69.43 -33.25 -44.96
CA ARG A 772 70.30 -33.36 -43.77
C ARG A 772 71.71 -32.78 -43.99
N SER A 773 71.81 -31.64 -44.68
CA SER A 773 73.08 -31.09 -45.17
C SER A 773 73.26 -29.61 -44.86
N ARG A 774 74.50 -29.14 -45.06
CA ARG A 774 74.88 -27.73 -44.98
C ARG A 774 75.34 -27.18 -46.33
N TRP A 775 75.30 -25.87 -46.48
CA TRP A 775 75.88 -25.16 -47.63
C TRP A 775 76.36 -23.75 -47.25
N THR A 776 77.45 -23.29 -47.85
CA THR A 776 77.94 -21.91 -47.72
C THR A 776 77.97 -21.24 -49.09
N ILE A 777 77.49 -20.00 -49.17
CA ILE A 777 77.61 -19.12 -50.33
C ILE A 777 78.44 -17.91 -49.93
N ARG A 778 79.55 -17.67 -50.64
CA ARG A 778 80.37 -16.46 -50.48
C ARG A 778 79.81 -15.36 -51.37
N LEU A 779 79.13 -14.36 -50.80
CA LEU A 779 78.36 -13.36 -51.55
C LEU A 779 79.24 -12.50 -52.48
N ASN A 780 80.51 -12.30 -52.12
CA ASN A 780 81.47 -11.55 -52.94
C ASN A 780 81.76 -12.20 -54.30
N ASP A 781 81.46 -13.49 -54.48
CA ASP A 781 81.63 -14.21 -55.75
C ASP A 781 80.31 -14.33 -56.55
N VAL A 782 79.20 -13.80 -56.01
CA VAL A 782 77.89 -13.79 -56.69
C VAL A 782 77.83 -12.60 -57.66
N PRO A 783 77.48 -12.82 -58.96
CA PRO A 783 77.33 -11.75 -59.93
C PRO A 783 76.36 -10.66 -59.48
N ASP A 784 76.67 -9.40 -59.81
CA ASP A 784 75.93 -8.18 -59.42
C ASP A 784 75.80 -7.91 -57.91
N ILE A 785 76.37 -8.76 -57.04
CA ILE A 785 76.44 -8.60 -55.57
C ILE A 785 77.87 -8.26 -55.10
N ALA A 786 78.86 -8.21 -55.99
CA ALA A 786 80.23 -7.85 -55.63
C ALA A 786 80.39 -6.33 -55.40
N ASN A 787 81.05 -5.95 -54.29
CA ASN A 787 81.26 -4.57 -53.85
C ASN A 787 79.95 -3.76 -53.73
N THR A 788 78.98 -4.26 -52.97
CA THR A 788 77.75 -3.55 -52.64
C THR A 788 77.27 -3.84 -51.22
N ASP A 789 76.44 -2.94 -50.68
CA ASP A 789 75.67 -3.14 -49.47
C ASP A 789 74.44 -4.00 -49.77
N VAL A 790 74.08 -4.92 -48.87
CA VAL A 790 73.08 -5.96 -49.16
C VAL A 790 72.35 -6.41 -47.89
N SER A 791 71.04 -6.63 -47.98
CA SER A 791 70.32 -7.52 -47.07
C SER A 791 69.79 -8.73 -47.86
N THR A 792 69.53 -9.84 -47.18
CA THR A 792 69.21 -11.12 -47.82
C THR A 792 67.81 -11.60 -47.45
N MET A 793 67.08 -12.13 -48.43
CA MET A 793 65.89 -12.96 -48.23
C MET A 793 66.14 -14.31 -48.91
N VAL A 794 66.12 -15.37 -48.12
CA VAL A 794 66.23 -16.76 -48.56
C VAL A 794 64.83 -17.36 -48.58
N GLN A 795 64.46 -18.08 -49.63
CA GLN A 795 63.18 -18.78 -49.71
C GLN A 795 63.39 -20.21 -50.23
N ALA A 796 62.63 -21.18 -49.71
CA ALA A 796 62.77 -22.58 -50.08
C ALA A 796 61.41 -23.30 -50.14
N ASN A 797 61.32 -24.37 -50.95
CA ASN A 797 60.10 -25.19 -51.03
C ASN A 797 59.92 -26.19 -49.86
N ALA A 798 60.96 -26.39 -49.04
CA ALA A 798 60.92 -27.14 -47.78
C ALA A 798 61.59 -26.33 -46.66
N PRO A 799 61.30 -26.61 -45.37
CA PRO A 799 61.89 -25.88 -44.25
C PRO A 799 63.42 -26.02 -44.16
N ILE A 800 64.11 -24.88 -44.08
CA ILE A 800 65.57 -24.75 -43.90
C ILE A 800 65.86 -23.74 -42.80
N VAL A 801 67.14 -23.49 -42.48
CA VAL A 801 67.59 -22.40 -41.59
C VAL A 801 68.72 -21.64 -42.27
N ALA A 802 68.79 -20.31 -42.07
CA ALA A 802 69.83 -19.46 -42.64
C ALA A 802 70.50 -18.57 -41.59
N GLU A 803 71.82 -18.40 -41.73
CA GLU A 803 72.70 -17.59 -40.88
C GLU A 803 73.64 -16.76 -41.79
N ARG A 804 74.15 -15.63 -41.32
CA ARG A 804 75.20 -14.85 -41.99
C ARG A 804 76.45 -14.82 -41.11
N ALA A 805 77.62 -14.92 -41.75
CA ALA A 805 78.90 -14.58 -41.14
C ALA A 805 79.65 -13.57 -42.03
N MET A 806 80.33 -12.60 -41.42
CA MET A 806 81.06 -11.52 -42.09
C MET A 806 82.47 -11.44 -41.54
N TYR A 807 83.46 -11.30 -42.42
CA TYR A 807 84.89 -11.25 -42.09
C TYR A 807 85.56 -10.09 -42.83
N TRP A 808 86.42 -9.31 -42.18
CA TRP A 808 87.10 -8.16 -42.78
C TRP A 808 88.46 -7.91 -42.12
N GLY A 809 89.29 -7.04 -42.72
CA GLY A 809 90.60 -6.69 -42.18
C GLY A 809 91.72 -7.72 -42.42
N GLY A 810 91.42 -8.86 -43.05
CA GLY A 810 92.39 -9.91 -43.37
C GLY A 810 93.70 -9.39 -43.97
N GLY A 811 94.82 -9.68 -43.30
CA GLY A 811 96.16 -9.22 -43.70
C GLY A 811 96.53 -7.80 -43.25
N THR A 812 95.67 -7.08 -42.53
CA THR A 812 96.02 -5.79 -41.91
C THR A 812 96.83 -5.97 -40.61
N PRO A 813 97.49 -4.93 -40.09
CA PRO A 813 98.19 -4.99 -38.80
C PRO A 813 97.30 -5.18 -37.56
N LEU A 814 95.98 -5.02 -37.69
CA LEU A 814 95.04 -5.24 -36.58
C LEU A 814 94.66 -6.73 -36.46
N GLY A 815 94.61 -7.45 -37.57
CA GLY A 815 94.10 -8.81 -37.67
C GLY A 815 92.98 -8.90 -38.70
N GLU A 816 92.43 -10.10 -38.87
CA GLU A 816 91.10 -10.28 -39.44
C GLU A 816 90.10 -10.22 -38.28
N ALA A 817 88.93 -9.64 -38.51
CA ALA A 817 87.84 -9.52 -37.53
C ALA A 817 86.54 -10.03 -38.16
N CYS A 818 85.58 -10.44 -37.32
CA CYS A 818 84.38 -11.08 -37.79
C CYS A 818 83.15 -10.87 -36.89
N GLN A 819 81.97 -11.06 -37.46
CA GLN A 819 80.68 -11.08 -36.77
C GLN A 819 79.75 -12.10 -37.44
N ALA A 820 78.71 -12.56 -36.74
CA ALA A 820 77.71 -13.48 -37.29
C ALA A 820 76.34 -13.24 -36.64
N SER A 821 75.27 -13.65 -37.31
CA SER A 821 73.88 -13.51 -36.86
C SER A 821 72.97 -14.51 -37.55
N ILE A 822 72.01 -15.07 -36.80
CA ILE A 822 70.95 -15.94 -37.31
C ILE A 822 69.85 -15.10 -37.97
N GLY A 823 69.29 -15.58 -39.09
CA GLY A 823 68.14 -14.93 -39.69
C GLY A 823 66.84 -15.22 -38.92
N LEU A 824 65.82 -14.40 -39.11
CA LEU A 824 64.45 -14.69 -38.66
C LEU A 824 63.61 -15.24 -39.81
N ASP A 825 62.60 -16.05 -39.50
CA ASP A 825 61.69 -16.65 -40.48
C ASP A 825 60.60 -15.69 -40.98
N SER A 826 60.32 -14.63 -40.22
CA SER A 826 59.23 -13.69 -40.45
C SER A 826 59.62 -12.22 -40.19
N PRO A 827 58.98 -11.25 -40.87
CA PRO A 827 59.20 -9.83 -40.66
C PRO A 827 58.24 -9.25 -39.62
N HIS A 828 58.77 -8.51 -38.64
CA HIS A 828 58.01 -8.03 -37.46
C HIS A 828 57.79 -6.52 -37.47
N ALA A 829 56.76 -6.04 -36.76
CA ALA A 829 56.39 -4.63 -36.68
C ALA A 829 57.24 -3.83 -35.66
N VAL A 830 57.82 -4.48 -34.65
CA VAL A 830 58.64 -3.84 -33.60
C VAL A 830 59.91 -4.65 -33.37
N PHE A 831 61.04 -3.96 -33.28
CA PHE A 831 62.35 -4.54 -32.95
C PHE A 831 63.03 -3.83 -31.78
N TYR A 832 63.82 -4.59 -31.04
CA TYR A 832 64.58 -4.20 -29.86
C TYR A 832 66.00 -4.76 -29.95
N MET A 833 67.02 -3.91 -29.81
CA MET A 833 68.43 -4.29 -29.76
C MET A 833 69.05 -3.67 -28.51
N PRO A 834 69.14 -4.43 -27.40
CA PRO A 834 69.39 -3.86 -26.08
C PRO A 834 70.71 -3.11 -25.92
N ASP A 835 71.77 -3.49 -26.63
CA ASP A 835 73.06 -2.80 -26.53
C ASP A 835 73.42 -1.97 -27.76
N GLY A 836 73.97 -0.78 -27.53
CA GLY A 836 74.54 0.13 -28.51
C GLY A 836 75.35 1.22 -27.84
N GLN A 837 76.43 1.66 -28.48
CA GLN A 837 77.35 2.66 -27.93
C GLN A 837 78.04 3.47 -29.03
N THR A 838 78.20 4.78 -28.76
CA THR A 838 78.97 5.75 -29.56
C THR A 838 80.08 6.43 -28.77
N SER A 839 80.12 6.25 -27.45
CA SER A 839 81.25 6.61 -26.61
C SER A 839 82.41 5.60 -26.72
N GLU A 840 83.56 5.93 -26.12
CA GLU A 840 84.74 5.05 -26.01
C GLU A 840 85.34 4.56 -27.35
N GLY A 841 85.00 5.19 -28.48
CA GLY A 841 85.49 4.80 -29.80
C GLY A 841 84.73 3.63 -30.43
N ARG A 842 83.50 3.36 -29.97
CA ARG A 842 82.53 2.46 -30.62
C ARG A 842 81.71 3.21 -31.67
N GLU A 843 81.33 2.49 -32.74
CA GLU A 843 80.42 2.95 -33.79
C GLU A 843 79.25 1.97 -33.88
N THR A 844 78.03 2.40 -33.53
CA THR A 844 76.81 1.57 -33.62
C THR A 844 75.98 1.91 -34.85
N TYR A 845 75.56 0.87 -35.57
CA TYR A 845 74.76 0.92 -36.79
C TYR A 845 73.47 0.13 -36.63
N THR A 846 72.36 0.72 -37.06
CA THR A 846 71.03 0.07 -37.11
C THR A 846 70.67 -0.23 -38.55
N LEU A 847 70.38 -1.48 -38.88
CA LEU A 847 70.20 -1.94 -40.26
C LEU A 847 68.79 -2.47 -40.46
N VAL A 848 67.96 -1.72 -41.18
CA VAL A 848 66.55 -2.04 -41.40
C VAL A 848 66.34 -2.54 -42.84
N GLN A 849 65.89 -3.78 -42.97
CA GLN A 849 65.43 -4.36 -44.22
C GLN A 849 63.91 -4.19 -44.36
N ASN A 850 63.47 -3.73 -45.53
CA ASN A 850 62.08 -3.73 -45.94
C ASN A 850 61.87 -4.83 -47.00
N PRO A 851 61.39 -6.03 -46.63
CA PRO A 851 61.13 -7.10 -47.57
C PRO A 851 59.83 -6.91 -48.39
N ASN A 852 59.06 -5.85 -48.13
CA ASN A 852 57.75 -5.65 -48.74
C ASN A 852 57.81 -5.09 -50.17
N ASP A 853 56.73 -5.32 -50.90
CA ASP A 853 56.37 -4.73 -52.21
C ASP A 853 56.08 -3.21 -52.14
N THR A 854 55.85 -2.68 -50.94
CA THR A 854 55.57 -1.26 -50.67
C THR A 854 56.68 -0.63 -49.83
N ALA A 855 56.94 0.66 -50.02
CA ALA A 855 57.74 1.42 -49.06
C ALA A 855 57.06 1.42 -47.68
N VAL A 856 57.87 1.34 -46.62
CA VAL A 856 57.41 1.36 -45.22
C VAL A 856 57.98 2.57 -44.48
N ARG A 857 57.21 3.12 -43.55
CA ARG A 857 57.66 4.18 -42.65
C ARG A 857 58.06 3.56 -41.32
N VAL A 858 59.24 3.90 -40.82
CA VAL A 858 59.72 3.44 -39.51
C VAL A 858 60.03 4.63 -38.61
N VAL A 859 59.87 4.45 -37.30
CA VAL A 859 60.57 5.25 -36.28
C VAL A 859 61.74 4.45 -35.75
N VAL A 860 62.91 5.10 -35.63
CA VAL A 860 64.08 4.59 -34.93
C VAL A 860 64.24 5.43 -33.66
N SER A 861 64.35 4.76 -32.52
CA SER A 861 64.49 5.35 -31.20
C SER A 861 65.74 4.81 -30.52
N TYR A 862 66.52 5.69 -29.91
CA TYR A 862 67.65 5.35 -29.06
C TYR A 862 67.32 5.66 -27.61
N LEU A 863 67.44 4.66 -26.73
CA LEU A 863 67.04 4.70 -25.32
C LEU A 863 68.28 4.74 -24.43
N GLU A 864 68.59 5.91 -23.85
CA GLU A 864 69.88 6.14 -23.19
C GLU A 864 70.00 5.38 -21.86
N ALA A 865 71.23 4.99 -21.53
CA ALA A 865 71.50 4.15 -20.36
C ALA A 865 71.01 4.78 -19.03
N ASN A 866 70.41 3.96 -18.18
CA ASN A 866 69.90 4.29 -16.84
C ASN A 866 68.85 5.43 -16.80
N GLY A 867 68.10 5.63 -17.89
CA GLY A 867 67.02 6.61 -17.97
C GLY A 867 67.49 8.05 -18.17
N ALA A 868 68.71 8.23 -18.70
CA ALA A 868 69.29 9.56 -18.94
C ALA A 868 68.53 10.39 -19.98
N GLY A 869 67.87 9.73 -20.94
CA GLY A 869 67.16 10.37 -22.04
C GLY A 869 66.69 9.37 -23.10
N GLN A 870 66.04 9.89 -24.14
CA GLN A 870 65.79 9.17 -25.39
C GLN A 870 65.81 10.15 -26.56
N SER A 871 66.14 9.66 -27.75
CA SER A 871 66.03 10.42 -29.01
C SER A 871 65.42 9.55 -30.10
N SER A 872 64.62 10.12 -31.00
CA SER A 872 63.99 9.36 -32.09
C SER A 872 63.83 10.17 -33.37
N PHE A 873 63.76 9.47 -34.51
CA PHE A 873 63.56 10.04 -35.83
C PHE A 873 62.76 9.08 -36.73
N VAL A 874 62.11 9.62 -37.77
CA VAL A 874 61.19 8.87 -38.65
C VAL A 874 61.71 8.88 -40.08
N MET A 875 61.74 7.72 -40.72
CA MET A 875 62.29 7.52 -42.07
C MET A 875 61.35 6.66 -42.94
N ASP A 876 61.35 6.92 -44.25
CA ASP A 876 60.69 6.07 -45.25
C ASP A 876 61.73 5.17 -45.93
N ILE A 877 61.48 3.86 -45.95
CA ILE A 877 62.36 2.83 -46.52
C ILE A 877 61.70 2.27 -47.78
N PRO A 878 62.34 2.34 -48.98
CA PRO A 878 61.77 1.84 -50.22
C PRO A 878 61.42 0.35 -50.20
N ALA A 879 60.51 -0.07 -51.09
CA ALA A 879 60.16 -1.48 -51.30
C ALA A 879 61.39 -2.33 -51.69
N GLY A 880 61.47 -3.56 -51.19
CA GLY A 880 62.53 -4.53 -51.52
C GLY A 880 63.95 -4.01 -51.34
N SER A 881 64.22 -3.28 -50.24
CA SER A 881 65.48 -2.56 -50.01
C SER A 881 65.93 -2.63 -48.55
N ARG A 882 67.13 -2.12 -48.23
CA ARG A 882 67.60 -1.90 -46.86
C ARG A 882 68.27 -0.54 -46.67
N VAL A 883 68.18 0.00 -45.47
CA VAL A 883 68.80 1.27 -45.05
C VAL A 883 69.57 1.06 -43.75
N THR A 884 70.73 1.71 -43.63
CA THR A 884 71.55 1.72 -42.42
C THR A 884 71.54 3.13 -41.82
N PHE A 885 71.42 3.21 -40.50
CA PHE A 885 71.47 4.45 -39.73
C PHE A 885 72.64 4.39 -38.74
N THR A 886 73.44 5.46 -38.63
CA THR A 886 74.47 5.59 -37.58
C THR A 886 73.83 6.12 -36.32
N MET A 887 74.09 5.52 -35.16
CA MET A 887 73.64 6.07 -33.88
C MET A 887 74.28 7.45 -33.62
N ALA A 888 75.54 7.64 -34.03
CA ALA A 888 76.30 8.86 -33.80
C ALA A 888 75.74 10.11 -34.51
N ASP A 889 74.94 9.94 -35.57
CA ASP A 889 74.27 11.04 -36.27
C ASP A 889 73.15 11.68 -35.41
N THR A 890 72.69 10.98 -34.37
CA THR A 890 71.69 11.47 -33.39
C THR A 890 72.30 11.66 -32.00
N LEU A 891 73.07 10.68 -31.52
CA LEU A 891 73.67 10.66 -30.18
C LEU A 891 75.19 10.38 -30.29
N PRO A 892 76.04 11.41 -30.38
CA PRO A 892 77.43 11.28 -30.82
C PRO A 892 78.43 10.71 -29.79
N SER A 893 78.03 10.53 -28.52
CA SER A 893 78.89 9.94 -27.48
C SER A 893 78.06 9.46 -26.27
N VAL A 894 77.34 8.36 -26.43
CA VAL A 894 76.47 7.77 -25.39
C VAL A 894 76.55 6.24 -25.39
N ARG A 895 75.84 5.60 -24.47
CA ARG A 895 75.44 4.19 -24.51
C ARG A 895 73.90 4.13 -24.48
N ALA A 896 73.28 3.47 -25.45
CA ALA A 896 71.83 3.45 -25.63
C ALA A 896 71.38 2.16 -26.35
N ALA A 897 70.23 1.61 -25.94
CA ALA A 897 69.54 0.57 -26.69
C ALA A 897 68.90 1.15 -27.96
N VAL A 898 68.56 0.28 -28.93
CA VAL A 898 67.87 0.67 -30.15
C VAL A 898 66.51 -0.01 -30.24
N LYS A 899 65.44 0.80 -30.30
CA LYS A 899 64.09 0.33 -30.64
C LYS A 899 63.71 0.82 -32.03
N VAL A 900 63.17 -0.05 -32.87
CA VAL A 900 62.61 0.32 -34.18
C VAL A 900 61.16 -0.11 -34.25
N THR A 901 60.30 0.70 -34.87
CA THR A 901 58.88 0.37 -35.03
C THR A 901 58.39 0.77 -36.42
N CYS A 902 57.79 -0.17 -37.14
CA CYS A 902 57.10 0.09 -38.39
C CYS A 902 55.77 0.80 -38.10
N LEU A 903 55.61 1.98 -38.71
CA LEU A 903 54.40 2.80 -38.64
C LEU A 903 53.45 2.55 -39.83
N THR A 904 53.82 1.65 -40.76
CA THR A 904 52.97 1.22 -41.86
C THR A 904 52.16 0.00 -41.44
N ALA A 905 50.87 0.21 -41.18
CA ALA A 905 49.96 -0.83 -40.70
C ALA A 905 49.95 -2.08 -41.59
N GLY A 906 50.11 -3.26 -40.98
CA GLY A 906 50.11 -4.55 -41.67
C GLY A 906 51.36 -4.85 -42.51
N LYS A 907 52.50 -4.20 -42.21
CA LYS A 907 53.79 -4.43 -42.86
C LYS A 907 54.89 -4.61 -41.79
N GLY A 908 55.56 -5.75 -41.80
CA GLY A 908 56.75 -6.00 -40.96
C GLY A 908 58.04 -5.52 -41.63
N ILE A 909 59.12 -5.45 -40.86
CA ILE A 909 60.50 -5.17 -41.25
C ILE A 909 61.41 -6.27 -40.69
N LEU A 910 62.71 -6.25 -41.00
CA LEU A 910 63.73 -6.91 -40.18
C LEU A 910 64.75 -5.88 -39.73
N VAL A 911 65.31 -6.06 -38.53
CA VAL A 911 66.36 -5.17 -38.02
C VAL A 911 67.48 -5.95 -37.35
N GLU A 912 68.70 -5.64 -37.77
CA GLU A 912 69.96 -6.06 -37.14
C GLU A 912 70.73 -4.84 -36.63
N ARG A 913 71.63 -5.06 -35.66
CA ARG A 913 72.51 -4.03 -35.12
C ARG A 913 73.96 -4.51 -35.11
N SER A 914 74.81 -3.80 -35.85
CA SER A 914 76.27 -3.96 -35.83
C SER A 914 76.91 -2.90 -34.92
N MET A 915 77.91 -3.27 -34.12
CA MET A 915 78.71 -2.32 -33.35
C MET A 915 80.21 -2.63 -33.51
N TYR A 916 80.97 -1.64 -33.97
CA TYR A 916 82.41 -1.77 -34.28
C TYR A 916 83.27 -0.91 -33.35
N TRP A 917 84.53 -1.28 -33.13
CA TRP A 917 85.52 -0.46 -32.40
C TRP A 917 86.93 -0.66 -32.97
N ASN A 918 87.96 -0.09 -32.33
CA ASN A 918 89.36 -0.15 -32.78
C ASN A 918 89.56 0.34 -34.23
N ASN A 919 88.84 1.38 -34.68
CA ASN A 919 88.80 1.81 -36.09
C ASN A 919 88.33 0.67 -37.03
N ARG A 920 87.25 -0.02 -36.63
CA ARG A 920 86.73 -1.26 -37.25
C ARG A 920 87.76 -2.39 -37.31
N GLY A 921 88.69 -2.42 -36.35
CA GLY A 921 89.57 -3.56 -36.11
C GLY A 921 88.89 -4.73 -35.40
N ALA A 922 87.68 -4.51 -34.87
CA ALA A 922 86.84 -5.50 -34.18
C ALA A 922 85.35 -5.11 -34.33
N GLY A 923 84.43 -6.05 -34.18
CA GLY A 923 82.97 -5.81 -34.29
C GLY A 923 82.11 -6.91 -33.67
N ILE A 924 80.86 -6.59 -33.35
CA ILE A 924 79.83 -7.51 -32.86
C ILE A 924 78.48 -7.26 -33.57
N GLU A 925 77.59 -8.25 -33.58
CA GLU A 925 76.28 -8.16 -34.22
C GLU A 925 75.15 -8.84 -33.43
N SER A 926 73.92 -8.31 -33.54
CA SER A 926 72.70 -8.96 -33.05
C SER A 926 71.55 -8.79 -34.03
N ILE A 927 70.83 -9.88 -34.28
CA ILE A 927 69.43 -9.86 -34.70
C ILE A 927 68.57 -9.27 -33.58
N GLY A 928 67.63 -8.39 -33.91
CA GLY A 928 66.79 -7.76 -32.91
C GLY A 928 65.68 -8.69 -32.39
N ALA A 929 65.39 -8.56 -31.10
CA ALA A 929 64.19 -9.11 -30.47
C ALA A 929 62.93 -8.40 -30.96
N TYR A 930 61.76 -9.03 -30.89
CA TYR A 930 60.47 -8.48 -31.35
C TYR A 930 59.33 -8.79 -30.35
N SER A 931 58.15 -8.19 -30.53
CA SER A 931 56.99 -8.37 -29.63
C SER A 931 55.63 -7.96 -30.23
N ASP A 932 55.33 -8.34 -31.48
CA ASP A 932 54.10 -7.98 -32.21
C ASP A 932 53.07 -9.11 -32.38
#